data_AF-A0A7R9MCB6-F1
#
_entry.id   AF-A0A7R9MCB6-F1
#
_cell.length_a   1.000
_cell.length_b   1.000
_cell.length_c   1.000
_cell.angle_alpha   90.00
_cell.angle_beta   90.00
_cell.angle_gamma   90.00
#
_symmetry.space_group_name_H-M   'P 1'
#
loop_
_entity.id
_entity.type
_entity.pdbx_description
1 polymer ?
#
loop_
_entity_poly.entity_id
_entity_poly.type
_entity_poly.pdbx_seq_one_letter_code
_entity_poly.pdbx_strand_id
1 'polypeptide(L)'
;MFGKKQQIDYKKSLQKFLDIKRDSFNRLRHLRIILGVSWTQIIWHQLITIGRGDWFSRGSLGCPWDQFEAHNVTDVKESKELFEHHFPHIYHIFFDSFLTLESLYKQRNHKPNKEELDSVLYIFEKILTFLPELLQKKWQFQSILLIFRKVLHHLNIIKIRQEGMRLFLIWYQIVGDEVSNASELETIYASLVPGLVPSLPNLFLPSHQSHSSHESSNLSVHDSNGNPITSSFNSTDQPNLMTLSLSPSSVQSCPVEPFVPMFMLESQPHDITCYYLQCLMDHMITQSTKIHWKEHKDVKQMKCFEFLWQKFYKTYLSHIFPNLTEVSLYNPWTELPVLRKCIDDNLYFDSNRFPYRDTLLHSQSVVLRWLSKYLKTDTNEPSDRNEMIEEHHHYSKLFHSHTNSIDGHDSHFFNEWREPTAIEYHIINNVFNSSRVYVNLIHSLFKEAFLLPFSHAITIRKVITVYRHWVYGTASQMPAFIESPIPSNSNNNREDVRAGLSNLLRVFVSISSNVFLLEVPSDKPLMLEEQVEMCKRVLNIYRYMVMKIDMDKQAWEQLLEVLLQITSLVLTPSVPIRKDDTLGGRLAPAFFQTLIVTWIKANLNVFVSNSLWEKFHELVSSLTNWEELIKEWSKTIDTLTRVMSRYVYNINLHDLPLERQLDKNKRRFRVR
;
A
#
# COMPACT_ATOMS: atom_id res chain seq x y z
N MET A 1 29.32 -40.67 3.17
CA MET A 1 30.67 -40.17 3.55
C MET A 1 30.74 -38.65 3.81
N PHE A 2 29.76 -37.83 3.40
CA PHE A 2 29.82 -36.37 3.56
C PHE A 2 29.46 -35.83 4.96
N GLY A 3 28.68 -36.53 5.78
CA GLY A 3 28.27 -36.04 7.11
C GLY A 3 29.37 -35.99 8.19
N LYS A 4 30.42 -36.81 8.11
CA LYS A 4 31.53 -36.79 9.11
C LYS A 4 32.52 -35.64 8.90
N LYS A 5 32.68 -35.10 7.69
CA LYS A 5 33.54 -33.94 7.41
C LYS A 5 32.92 -32.63 7.93
N GLN A 6 31.61 -32.42 7.73
CA GLN A 6 30.89 -31.24 8.24
C GLN A 6 30.95 -31.12 9.77
N GLN A 7 30.80 -32.22 10.53
CA GLN A 7 30.92 -32.16 11.99
C GLN A 7 32.34 -31.82 12.50
N ILE A 8 33.39 -32.23 11.80
CA ILE A 8 34.79 -31.91 12.16
C ILE A 8 35.07 -30.43 11.90
N ASP A 9 34.53 -29.87 10.81
CA ASP A 9 34.66 -28.45 10.48
C ASP A 9 33.81 -27.55 11.41
N TYR A 10 32.65 -28.05 11.89
CA TYR A 10 31.83 -27.37 12.90
C TYR A 10 32.58 -27.21 14.22
N LYS A 11 33.11 -28.29 14.81
CA LYS A 11 33.83 -28.22 16.10
C LYS A 11 35.07 -27.34 16.04
N LYS A 12 35.84 -27.41 14.94
CA LYS A 12 37.00 -26.53 14.72
C LYS A 12 36.59 -25.07 14.56
N SER A 13 35.50 -24.79 13.86
CA SER A 13 34.99 -23.43 13.69
C SER A 13 34.42 -22.87 14.99
N LEU A 14 33.72 -23.69 15.79
CA LEU A 14 33.24 -23.33 17.12
C LEU A 14 34.39 -22.94 18.06
N GLN A 15 35.47 -23.74 18.06
CA GLN A 15 36.67 -23.41 18.83
C GLN A 15 37.31 -22.08 18.38
N LYS A 16 37.38 -21.83 17.08
CA LYS A 16 37.93 -20.57 16.52
C LYS A 16 37.01 -19.37 16.75
N PHE A 17 35.70 -19.58 16.86
CA PHE A 17 34.73 -18.55 17.23
C PHE A 17 34.87 -18.14 18.72
N LEU A 18 35.11 -19.12 19.60
CA LEU A 18 35.32 -18.90 21.03
C LEU A 18 36.71 -18.36 21.39
N ASP A 19 37.68 -18.44 20.47
CA ASP A 19 39.06 -18.00 20.68
C ASP A 19 39.18 -16.45 20.72
N ILE A 20 39.30 -15.91 21.93
CA ILE A 20 39.39 -14.45 22.20
C ILE A 20 40.64 -13.82 21.57
N LYS A 21 41.68 -14.61 21.26
CA LYS A 21 42.93 -14.09 20.67
C LYS A 21 42.80 -13.75 19.18
N ARG A 22 41.72 -14.17 18.53
CA ARG A 22 41.45 -13.86 17.12
C ARG A 22 40.69 -12.54 17.00
N ASP A 23 40.94 -11.83 15.91
CA ASP A 23 40.20 -10.62 15.52
C ASP A 23 38.71 -10.92 15.32
N SER A 24 37.89 -9.89 15.50
CA SER A 24 36.43 -10.01 15.44
C SER A 24 35.92 -10.43 14.07
N PHE A 25 36.53 -9.96 12.97
CA PHE A 25 36.15 -10.39 11.61
C PHE A 25 36.40 -11.88 11.35
N ASN A 26 37.57 -12.42 11.75
CA ASN A 26 37.80 -13.86 11.62
C ASN A 26 36.84 -14.68 12.48
N ARG A 27 36.50 -14.21 13.69
CA ARG A 27 35.51 -14.88 14.55
C ARG A 27 34.10 -14.81 13.96
N LEU A 28 33.74 -13.68 13.35
CA LEU A 28 32.47 -13.49 12.63
C LEU A 28 32.38 -14.40 11.39
N ARG A 29 33.49 -14.59 10.67
CA ARG A 29 33.59 -15.54 9.57
C ARG A 29 33.38 -16.98 10.03
N HIS A 30 33.95 -17.38 11.17
CA HIS A 30 33.69 -18.70 11.75
C HIS A 30 32.26 -18.87 12.25
N LEU A 31 31.64 -17.82 12.81
CA LEU A 31 30.22 -17.83 13.17
C LEU A 31 29.32 -18.06 11.95
N ARG A 32 29.64 -17.46 10.79
CA ARG A 32 28.92 -17.73 9.53
C ARG A 32 29.06 -19.18 9.05
N ILE A 33 30.25 -19.76 9.18
CA ILE A 33 30.50 -21.16 8.82
C ILE A 33 29.67 -22.09 9.72
N ILE A 34 29.57 -21.78 11.01
CA ILE A 34 28.76 -22.53 11.98
C ILE A 34 27.28 -22.48 11.62
N LEU A 35 26.78 -21.33 11.16
CA LEU A 35 25.40 -21.14 10.70
C LEU A 35 25.13 -21.74 9.30
N GLY A 36 26.12 -22.37 8.67
CA GLY A 36 25.97 -22.96 7.34
C GLY A 36 25.77 -21.96 6.20
N VAL A 37 26.02 -20.66 6.42
CA VAL A 37 25.59 -19.59 5.52
C VAL A 37 26.66 -19.20 4.50
N SER A 38 26.42 -19.53 3.23
CA SER A 38 27.24 -19.07 2.12
C SER A 38 27.00 -17.60 1.79
N TRP A 39 27.97 -16.95 1.16
CA TRP A 39 27.85 -15.57 0.68
C TRP A 39 26.67 -15.38 -0.29
N THR A 40 26.42 -16.38 -1.14
CA THR A 40 25.27 -16.41 -2.04
C THR A 40 23.94 -16.50 -1.30
N GLN A 41 23.86 -17.21 -0.18
CA GLN A 41 22.64 -17.29 0.64
C GLN A 41 22.31 -15.98 1.34
N ILE A 42 23.30 -15.17 1.73
CA ILE A 42 23.06 -13.84 2.32
C ILE A 42 22.46 -12.90 1.27
N ILE A 43 23.04 -12.86 0.07
CA ILE A 43 22.51 -12.06 -1.04
C ILE A 43 21.10 -12.54 -1.42
N TRP A 44 20.87 -13.85 -1.51
CA TRP A 44 19.55 -14.40 -1.82
C TRP A 44 18.52 -14.09 -0.73
N HIS A 45 18.88 -14.20 0.55
CA HIS A 45 18.01 -13.82 1.66
C HIS A 45 17.68 -12.32 1.64
N GLN A 46 18.65 -11.46 1.34
CA GLN A 46 18.43 -10.03 1.11
C GLN A 46 17.54 -9.79 -0.10
N LEU A 47 17.77 -10.42 -1.25
CA LEU A 47 16.96 -10.24 -2.48
C LEU A 47 15.50 -10.69 -2.31
N ILE A 48 15.27 -11.82 -1.63
CA ILE A 48 13.92 -12.31 -1.30
C ILE A 48 13.23 -11.39 -0.29
N THR A 49 13.98 -10.90 0.70
CA THR A 49 13.45 -9.98 1.73
C THR A 49 13.21 -8.57 1.18
N ILE A 50 13.95 -8.14 0.15
CA ILE A 50 13.89 -6.82 -0.49
C ILE A 50 12.91 -6.81 -1.68
N GLY A 51 12.33 -7.96 -2.05
CA GLY A 51 11.23 -8.03 -3.02
C GLY A 51 11.56 -7.58 -4.45
N ARG A 52 12.80 -7.77 -4.94
CA ARG A 52 13.09 -7.50 -6.36
C ARG A 52 12.61 -8.65 -7.26
N GLY A 53 11.51 -8.41 -7.97
CA GLY A 53 10.83 -9.35 -8.87
C GLY A 53 11.56 -9.76 -10.17
N ASP A 54 12.76 -9.26 -10.46
CA ASP A 54 13.37 -9.46 -11.80
C ASP A 54 13.92 -10.87 -12.09
N TRP A 55 14.19 -11.70 -11.06
CA TRP A 55 14.74 -13.04 -11.30
C TRP A 55 13.69 -14.12 -11.54
N PHE A 56 12.42 -13.87 -11.20
CA PHE A 56 11.35 -14.86 -11.28
C PHE A 56 10.68 -14.96 -12.67
N SER A 57 10.95 -14.02 -13.59
CA SER A 57 10.31 -13.97 -14.91
C SER A 57 10.97 -14.83 -16.00
N ARG A 58 12.04 -15.59 -15.71
CA ARG A 58 12.60 -16.58 -16.65
C ARG A 58 12.17 -17.99 -16.24
N GLY A 59 11.17 -18.49 -16.94
CA GLY A 59 10.41 -19.69 -16.58
C GLY A 59 11.09 -21.05 -16.77
N SER A 60 10.32 -22.06 -16.34
CA SER A 60 10.30 -23.44 -16.83
C SER A 60 11.28 -24.48 -16.28
N LEU A 61 11.84 -24.33 -15.08
CA LEU A 61 12.42 -25.46 -14.36
C LEU A 61 11.88 -25.46 -12.92
N GLY A 62 11.34 -26.60 -12.48
CA GLY A 62 10.67 -26.76 -11.18
C GLY A 62 11.50 -26.22 -10.01
N CYS A 63 10.83 -25.57 -9.06
CA CYS A 63 11.44 -24.94 -7.90
C CYS A 63 12.21 -25.98 -7.06
N PRO A 64 13.55 -25.85 -6.89
CA PRO A 64 14.34 -26.74 -6.04
C PRO A 64 14.06 -26.58 -4.52
N TRP A 65 13.13 -25.71 -4.14
CA TRP A 65 12.97 -25.18 -2.78
C TRP A 65 12.19 -26.08 -1.81
N ASP A 66 11.23 -26.88 -2.29
CA ASP A 66 10.46 -27.79 -1.43
C ASP A 66 11.34 -28.87 -0.77
N GLN A 67 12.51 -29.15 -1.36
CA GLN A 67 13.52 -30.04 -0.78
C GLN A 67 14.52 -29.35 0.17
N PHE A 68 14.66 -28.01 0.09
CA PHE A 68 15.60 -27.21 0.89
C PHE A 68 14.99 -26.73 2.22
N GLU A 69 13.70 -26.38 2.27
CA GLU A 69 13.04 -25.96 3.52
C GLU A 69 13.01 -27.08 4.58
N ALA A 70 12.82 -28.33 4.16
CA ALA A 70 12.79 -29.48 5.07
C ALA A 70 14.13 -29.74 5.78
N HIS A 71 15.27 -29.34 5.19
CA HIS A 71 16.61 -29.48 5.79
C HIS A 71 17.02 -28.29 6.68
N ASN A 72 16.36 -27.12 6.53
CA ASN A 72 16.69 -25.89 7.28
C ASN A 72 16.02 -25.80 8.66
N VAL A 73 14.90 -26.48 8.90
CA VAL A 73 14.14 -26.34 10.17
C VAL A 73 14.91 -26.88 11.39
N THR A 74 15.69 -27.95 11.21
CA THR A 74 16.60 -28.47 12.24
C THR A 74 17.77 -27.54 12.50
N ASP A 75 18.31 -26.89 11.47
CA ASP A 75 19.43 -25.95 11.57
C ASP A 75 19.03 -24.65 12.29
N VAL A 76 17.79 -24.16 12.10
CA VAL A 76 17.28 -22.96 12.78
C VAL A 76 17.16 -23.16 14.30
N LYS A 77 16.76 -24.35 14.76
CA LYS A 77 16.68 -24.65 16.19
C LYS A 77 18.07 -24.73 16.82
N GLU A 78 19.00 -25.45 16.20
CA GLU A 78 20.40 -25.55 16.65
C GLU A 78 21.09 -24.18 16.66
N SER A 79 20.86 -23.37 15.62
CA SER A 79 21.36 -22.00 15.51
C SER A 79 20.80 -21.11 16.62
N LYS A 80 19.50 -21.20 16.92
CA LYS A 80 18.87 -20.46 18.01
C LYS A 80 19.46 -20.86 19.37
N GLU A 81 19.61 -22.16 19.62
CA GLU A 81 20.23 -22.67 20.85
C GLU A 81 21.66 -22.16 21.01
N LEU A 82 22.46 -22.14 19.94
CA LEU A 82 23.81 -21.58 19.98
C LEU A 82 23.81 -20.09 20.36
N PHE A 83 22.89 -19.31 19.80
CA PHE A 83 22.75 -17.89 20.13
C PHE A 83 22.36 -17.71 21.60
N GLU A 84 21.46 -18.53 22.12
CA GLU A 84 21.03 -18.48 23.52
C GLU A 84 22.13 -18.88 24.51
N HIS A 85 23.02 -19.80 24.14
CA HIS A 85 24.14 -20.20 25.02
C HIS A 85 25.31 -19.21 24.98
N HIS A 86 25.53 -18.54 23.85
CA HIS A 86 26.70 -17.68 23.63
C HIS A 86 26.36 -16.20 23.38
N PHE A 87 25.17 -15.74 23.79
CA PHE A 87 24.66 -14.40 23.48
C PHE A 87 25.62 -13.23 23.81
N PRO A 88 26.33 -13.17 24.97
CA PRO A 88 27.20 -12.03 25.26
C PRO A 88 28.40 -11.98 24.34
N HIS A 89 28.94 -13.15 24.00
CA HIS A 89 30.13 -13.29 23.15
C HIS A 89 29.81 -12.97 21.70
N ILE A 90 28.67 -13.42 21.20
CA ILE A 90 28.18 -13.10 19.85
C ILE A 90 27.96 -11.60 19.71
N TYR A 91 27.32 -10.97 20.70
CA TYR A 91 27.08 -9.54 20.66
C TYR A 91 28.36 -8.72 20.73
N HIS A 92 29.34 -9.13 21.55
CA HIS A 92 30.64 -8.48 21.58
C HIS A 92 31.35 -8.57 20.22
N ILE A 93 31.39 -9.75 19.59
CA ILE A 93 31.99 -9.91 18.25
C ILE A 93 31.30 -8.98 17.25
N PHE A 94 29.96 -8.99 17.24
CA PHE A 94 29.17 -8.13 16.36
C PHE A 94 29.49 -6.65 16.59
N PHE A 95 29.44 -6.18 17.83
CA PHE A 95 29.62 -4.77 18.18
C PHE A 95 31.04 -4.28 17.82
N ASP A 96 32.05 -5.08 18.12
CA ASP A 96 33.45 -4.77 17.78
C ASP A 96 33.68 -4.75 16.25
N SER A 97 33.11 -5.71 15.52
CA SER A 97 33.15 -5.70 14.04
C SER A 97 32.39 -4.51 13.45
N PHE A 98 31.27 -4.10 14.04
CA PHE A 98 30.51 -2.94 13.59
C PHE A 98 31.29 -1.63 13.78
N LEU A 99 31.92 -1.43 14.95
CA LEU A 99 32.76 -0.25 15.21
C LEU A 99 34.02 -0.23 14.33
N THR A 100 34.61 -1.40 14.09
CA THR A 100 35.77 -1.51 13.19
C THR A 100 35.39 -1.13 11.77
N LEU A 101 34.26 -1.62 11.25
CA LEU A 101 33.73 -1.18 9.95
C LEU A 101 33.51 0.33 9.93
N GLU A 102 32.84 0.89 10.94
CA GLU A 102 32.61 2.34 11.01
C GLU A 102 33.91 3.14 10.85
N SER A 103 34.96 2.74 11.57
CA SER A 103 36.27 3.39 11.48
C SER A 103 36.91 3.28 10.08
N LEU A 104 36.72 2.15 9.40
CA LEU A 104 37.22 1.92 8.04
C LEU A 104 36.46 2.77 7.01
N TYR A 105 35.14 2.90 7.14
CA TYR A 105 34.31 3.73 6.26
C TYR A 105 34.59 5.23 6.42
N LYS A 106 35.08 5.68 7.59
CA LYS A 106 35.52 7.07 7.80
C LYS A 106 36.88 7.38 7.16
N GLN A 107 37.70 6.37 6.85
CA GLN A 107 38.97 6.56 6.15
C GLN A 107 38.73 6.71 4.64
N ARG A 108 38.92 7.92 4.11
CA ARG A 108 38.65 8.35 2.72
C ARG A 108 39.23 7.49 1.58
N ASN A 109 40.12 6.53 1.87
CA ASN A 109 40.87 5.78 0.87
C ASN A 109 40.48 4.30 0.71
N HIS A 110 39.57 3.76 1.52
CA HIS A 110 39.18 2.34 1.43
C HIS A 110 37.88 2.15 0.63
N LYS A 111 37.94 1.29 -0.39
CA LYS A 111 36.72 0.78 -1.05
C LYS A 111 35.88 0.06 0.02
N PRO A 112 34.58 0.35 0.10
CA PRO A 112 33.72 -0.24 1.10
C PRO A 112 33.70 -1.76 0.92
N ASN A 113 34.13 -2.51 1.94
CA ASN A 113 34.06 -3.96 1.91
C ASN A 113 32.60 -4.38 2.14
N LYS A 114 31.80 -4.28 1.07
CA LYS A 114 30.37 -4.57 1.05
C LYS A 114 30.09 -5.93 1.67
N GLU A 115 31.03 -6.87 1.50
CA GLU A 115 30.86 -8.21 2.04
C GLU A 115 30.91 -8.29 3.58
N GLU A 116 31.76 -7.49 4.20
CA GLU A 116 31.84 -7.48 5.65
C GLU A 116 30.64 -6.76 6.25
N LEU A 117 30.16 -5.70 5.59
CA LEU A 117 28.96 -4.99 6.00
C LEU A 117 27.72 -5.88 5.99
N ASP A 118 27.45 -6.56 4.87
CA ASP A 118 26.32 -7.48 4.76
C ASP A 118 26.41 -8.61 5.79
N SER A 119 27.63 -9.07 6.11
CA SER A 119 27.86 -10.08 7.14
C SER A 119 27.53 -9.58 8.54
N VAL A 120 27.95 -8.35 8.89
CA VAL A 120 27.69 -7.74 10.19
C VAL A 120 26.19 -7.49 10.38
N LEU A 121 25.50 -6.96 9.36
CA LEU A 121 24.05 -6.74 9.41
C LEU A 121 23.27 -8.06 9.49
N TYR A 122 23.72 -9.11 8.79
CA TYR A 122 23.12 -10.44 8.90
C TYR A 122 23.22 -11.02 10.32
N ILE A 123 24.40 -10.93 10.96
CA ILE A 123 24.55 -11.37 12.35
C ILE A 123 23.69 -10.54 13.29
N PHE A 124 23.58 -9.23 13.05
CA PHE A 124 22.69 -8.37 13.82
C PHE A 124 21.23 -8.81 13.71
N GLU A 125 20.74 -9.12 12.51
CA GLU A 125 19.41 -9.69 12.31
C GLU A 125 19.21 -10.97 13.15
N LYS A 126 20.20 -11.87 13.16
CA LYS A 126 20.11 -13.12 13.94
C LYS A 126 20.10 -12.87 15.44
N ILE A 127 20.86 -11.89 15.93
CA ILE A 127 20.76 -11.44 17.33
C ILE A 127 19.33 -10.98 17.63
N LEU A 128 18.74 -10.15 16.76
CA LEU A 128 17.38 -9.62 16.97
C LEU A 128 16.29 -10.71 16.89
N THR A 129 16.42 -11.66 15.97
CA THR A 129 15.38 -12.67 15.69
C THR A 129 15.47 -13.91 16.59
N PHE A 130 16.67 -14.29 17.07
CA PHE A 130 16.88 -15.46 17.91
C PHE A 130 16.89 -15.18 19.42
N LEU A 131 17.10 -13.91 19.83
CA LEU A 131 17.13 -13.52 21.25
C LEU A 131 16.01 -12.55 21.67
N PRO A 132 14.74 -12.75 21.25
CA PRO A 132 13.69 -11.78 21.53
C PRO A 132 13.41 -11.63 23.04
N GLU A 133 13.54 -12.69 23.84
CA GLU A 133 13.27 -12.64 25.29
C GLU A 133 14.27 -11.78 26.06
N LEU A 134 15.54 -11.75 25.64
CA LEU A 134 16.56 -10.87 26.26
C LEU A 134 16.34 -9.41 25.88
N LEU A 135 15.97 -9.17 24.63
CA LEU A 135 15.68 -7.83 24.11
C LEU A 135 14.43 -7.23 24.73
N GLN A 136 13.39 -8.05 24.98
CA GLN A 136 12.21 -7.63 25.74
C GLN A 136 12.58 -7.20 27.17
N LYS A 137 13.60 -7.83 27.77
CA LYS A 137 14.19 -7.43 29.07
C LYS A 137 15.20 -6.27 28.96
N LYS A 138 15.26 -5.58 27.82
CA LYS A 138 16.12 -4.40 27.56
C LYS A 138 17.62 -4.69 27.65
N TRP A 139 18.05 -5.92 27.38
CA TRP A 139 19.46 -6.25 27.30
C TRP A 139 20.15 -5.45 26.17
N GLN A 140 21.28 -4.80 26.48
CA GLN A 140 22.07 -3.98 25.56
C GLN A 140 21.29 -2.84 24.86
N PHE A 141 20.21 -2.35 25.49
CA PHE A 141 19.28 -1.38 24.89
C PHE A 141 19.98 -0.12 24.34
N GLN A 142 20.84 0.54 25.13
CA GLN A 142 21.49 1.79 24.67
C GLN A 142 22.47 1.55 23.51
N SER A 143 23.25 0.48 23.57
CA SER A 143 24.17 0.18 22.46
C SER A 143 23.41 -0.16 21.17
N ILE A 144 22.28 -0.85 21.25
CA ILE A 144 21.45 -1.16 20.09
C ILE A 144 20.80 0.13 19.54
N LEU A 145 20.30 0.99 20.43
CA LEU A 145 19.75 2.29 20.07
C LEU A 145 20.79 3.18 19.36
N LEU A 146 22.04 3.19 19.84
CA LEU A 146 23.14 3.89 19.19
C LEU A 146 23.41 3.37 17.77
N ILE A 147 23.37 2.05 17.57
CA ILE A 147 23.52 1.43 16.24
C ILE A 147 22.40 1.92 15.32
N PHE A 148 21.15 1.91 15.79
CA PHE A 148 20.03 2.39 14.98
C PHE A 148 20.14 3.87 14.62
N ARG A 149 20.57 4.73 15.55
CA ARG A 149 20.85 6.14 15.25
C ARG A 149 21.87 6.30 14.11
N LYS A 150 22.90 5.45 14.06
CA LYS A 150 23.95 5.47 13.02
C LYS A 150 23.47 4.91 11.68
N VAL A 151 22.75 3.78 11.69
CA VAL A 151 22.30 3.09 10.46
C VAL A 151 21.11 3.79 9.80
N LEU A 152 20.22 4.43 10.58
CA LEU A 152 19.05 5.16 10.07
C LEU A 152 19.33 6.62 9.70
N HIS A 153 20.58 7.09 9.88
CA HIS A 153 20.98 8.45 9.57
C HIS A 153 20.63 8.84 8.12
N HIS A 154 20.03 10.02 7.92
CA HIS A 154 19.50 10.45 6.61
C HIS A 154 20.57 10.54 5.50
N LEU A 155 21.83 10.84 5.86
CA LEU A 155 22.97 10.86 4.93
C LEU A 155 23.54 9.48 4.54
N ASN A 156 22.96 8.38 5.04
CA ASN A 156 23.36 7.04 4.61
C ASN A 156 22.81 6.70 3.22
N ILE A 157 23.47 5.76 2.55
CA ILE A 157 22.97 5.14 1.31
C ILE A 157 21.58 4.54 1.57
N ILE A 158 20.66 4.70 0.60
CA ILE A 158 19.27 4.27 0.72
C ILE A 158 19.14 2.81 1.13
N LYS A 159 19.95 1.92 0.54
CA LYS A 159 19.95 0.49 0.86
C LYS A 159 20.28 0.21 2.34
N ILE A 160 21.21 0.97 2.92
CA ILE A 160 21.58 0.83 4.33
C ILE A 160 20.46 1.35 5.23
N ARG A 161 19.84 2.47 4.86
CA ARG A 161 18.70 3.02 5.62
C ARG A 161 17.45 2.13 5.52
N GLN A 162 17.20 1.53 4.36
CA GLN A 162 16.15 0.52 4.15
C GLN A 162 16.38 -0.70 5.05
N GLU A 163 17.59 -1.24 5.06
CA GLU A 163 17.95 -2.38 5.91
C GLU A 163 17.91 -2.01 7.40
N GLY A 164 18.35 -0.80 7.75
CA GLY A 164 18.22 -0.23 9.08
C GLY A 164 16.77 -0.14 9.54
N MET A 165 15.86 0.29 8.65
CA MET A 165 14.41 0.35 8.94
C MET A 165 13.87 -1.04 9.22
N ARG A 166 14.22 -2.01 8.40
CA ARG A 166 13.81 -3.40 8.57
C ARG A 166 14.25 -3.96 9.93
N LEU A 167 15.53 -3.82 10.26
CA LEU A 167 16.11 -4.29 11.52
C LEU A 167 15.52 -3.54 12.72
N PHE A 168 15.28 -2.24 12.57
CA PHE A 168 14.65 -1.42 13.61
C PHE A 168 13.23 -1.89 13.91
N LEU A 169 12.42 -2.23 12.90
CA LEU A 169 11.08 -2.75 13.11
C LEU A 169 11.08 -4.09 13.83
N ILE A 170 12.05 -4.98 13.55
CA ILE A 170 12.24 -6.23 14.31
C ILE A 170 12.48 -5.92 15.79
N TRP A 171 13.40 -5.01 16.08
CA TRP A 171 13.74 -4.66 17.46
C TRP A 171 12.59 -3.93 18.17
N TYR A 172 11.95 -2.98 17.49
CA TYR A 172 10.92 -2.11 18.04
C TYR A 172 9.68 -2.91 18.48
N GLN A 173 9.23 -3.89 17.66
CA GLN A 173 8.09 -4.74 18.00
C GLN A 173 8.37 -5.75 19.13
N ILE A 174 9.65 -6.05 19.42
CA ILE A 174 10.05 -6.92 20.55
C ILE A 174 10.07 -6.12 21.85
N VAL A 175 10.57 -4.88 21.79
CA VAL A 175 10.68 -3.99 22.97
C VAL A 175 9.31 -3.51 23.45
N GLY A 176 8.39 -3.17 22.52
CA GLY A 176 7.03 -2.73 22.85
C GLY A 176 6.97 -1.37 23.59
N ASP A 177 5.82 -1.11 24.23
CA ASP A 177 5.50 0.19 24.86
C ASP A 177 6.06 0.41 26.29
N GLU A 178 6.67 -0.59 26.92
CA GLU A 178 7.10 -0.53 28.34
C GLU A 178 8.39 0.28 28.58
N VAL A 179 8.58 1.44 27.96
CA VAL A 179 9.89 2.13 27.90
C VAL A 179 9.85 3.57 28.42
N SER A 180 10.74 3.87 29.39
CA SER A 180 10.96 5.22 29.94
C SER A 180 11.49 6.24 28.93
N ASN A 181 12.10 5.79 27.83
CA ASN A 181 12.60 6.59 26.70
C ASN A 181 11.67 6.53 25.46
N ALA A 182 10.36 6.35 25.65
CA ALA A 182 9.39 6.21 24.55
C ALA A 182 9.48 7.35 23.52
N SER A 183 9.67 8.60 23.97
CA SER A 183 9.75 9.78 23.09
C SER A 183 10.89 9.71 22.07
N GLU A 184 12.03 9.11 22.43
CA GLU A 184 13.16 8.99 21.50
C GLU A 184 12.90 7.92 20.44
N LEU A 185 12.36 6.77 20.84
CA LEU A 185 11.97 5.72 19.91
C LEU A 185 10.86 6.18 18.96
N GLU A 186 9.92 6.97 19.46
CA GLU A 186 8.85 7.58 18.66
C GLU A 186 9.41 8.59 17.65
N THR A 187 10.42 9.38 18.04
CA THR A 187 11.13 10.26 17.11
C THR A 187 11.84 9.48 16.00
N ILE A 188 12.56 8.40 16.35
CA ILE A 188 13.22 7.54 15.35
C ILE A 188 12.17 6.90 14.43
N TYR A 189 11.09 6.35 15.00
CA TYR A 189 10.01 5.75 14.23
C TYR A 189 9.34 6.75 13.30
N ALA A 190 9.08 7.98 13.74
CA ALA A 190 8.52 9.08 12.95
C ALA A 190 9.49 9.57 11.85
N SER A 191 10.80 9.43 12.06
CA SER A 191 11.83 9.77 11.07
C SER A 191 12.02 8.72 9.98
N LEU A 192 11.43 7.51 10.12
CA LEU A 192 11.60 6.42 9.15
C LEU A 192 11.11 6.82 7.75
N VAL A 193 9.99 7.54 7.67
CA VAL A 193 9.46 8.08 6.41
C VAL A 193 9.65 9.60 6.38
N PRO A 194 10.62 10.12 5.60
CA PRO A 194 10.90 11.55 5.55
C PRO A 194 9.69 12.38 5.09
N GLY A 195 9.50 13.57 5.67
CA GLY A 195 8.48 14.54 5.22
C GLY A 195 7.03 14.23 5.61
N LEU A 196 6.65 12.99 5.95
CA LEU A 196 5.28 12.71 6.36
C LEU A 196 4.91 13.30 7.73
N VAL A 197 5.84 13.46 8.66
CA VAL A 197 5.53 14.03 9.98
C VAL A 197 5.91 15.51 9.97
N PRO A 198 4.95 16.46 10.08
CA PRO A 198 5.23 17.89 9.94
C PRO A 198 6.22 18.44 10.98
N SER A 199 6.29 17.83 12.17
CA SER A 199 7.20 18.24 13.23
C SER A 199 8.67 17.87 12.98
N LEU A 200 8.96 17.08 11.94
CA LEU A 200 10.31 16.66 11.57
C LEU A 200 10.72 17.27 10.22
N PRO A 201 11.90 17.91 10.13
CA PRO A 201 12.37 18.48 8.87
C PRO A 201 12.65 17.37 7.85
N ASN A 202 12.22 17.56 6.60
CA ASN A 202 12.56 16.66 5.51
C ASN A 202 13.99 16.93 5.02
N LEU A 203 14.96 16.25 5.64
CA LEU A 203 16.39 16.40 5.35
C LEU A 203 16.82 15.87 3.97
N PHE A 204 15.88 15.38 3.15
CA PHE A 204 16.10 14.93 1.77
C PHE A 204 15.69 15.99 0.73
N LEU A 205 15.10 17.12 1.15
CA LEU A 205 14.84 18.22 0.23
C LEU A 205 16.17 18.87 -0.19
N PRO A 206 16.34 19.22 -1.48
CA PRO A 206 17.44 20.10 -1.89
C PRO A 206 17.31 21.39 -1.08
N SER A 207 18.38 21.81 -0.40
CA SER A 207 18.38 23.14 0.19
C SER A 207 18.10 24.15 -0.92
N HIS A 208 16.99 24.89 -0.81
CA HIS A 208 16.91 26.16 -1.51
C HIS A 208 18.13 26.95 -1.04
N GLN A 209 19.10 27.14 -1.94
CA GLN A 209 20.02 28.25 -1.82
C GLN A 209 19.14 29.47 -1.67
N SER A 210 19.06 29.99 -0.45
CA SER A 210 18.40 31.24 -0.18
C SER A 210 19.16 32.30 -0.96
N HIS A 211 18.67 32.63 -2.16
CA HIS A 211 18.72 34.00 -2.62
C HIS A 211 17.95 34.81 -1.57
N SER A 212 18.65 35.23 -0.52
CA SER A 212 18.23 36.40 0.23
C SER A 212 18.37 37.58 -0.73
N SER A 213 17.26 37.92 -1.37
CA SER A 213 17.06 39.23 -1.99
C SER A 213 17.46 40.31 -1.00
N HIS A 214 18.30 41.21 -1.49
CA HIS A 214 18.57 42.54 -0.97
C HIS A 214 17.49 43.10 -0.03
N GLU A 215 17.80 43.17 1.27
CA GLU A 215 17.48 44.37 2.05
C GLU A 215 18.81 45.05 2.38
N SER A 216 19.04 46.14 1.66
CA SER A 216 20.19 47.01 1.76
C SER A 216 20.12 47.79 3.08
N SER A 217 20.87 47.37 4.09
CA SER A 217 21.39 48.30 5.10
C SER A 217 22.86 48.56 4.79
N ASN A 218 23.10 49.58 3.97
CA ASN A 218 24.43 50.13 3.72
C ASN A 218 25.06 50.59 5.05
N LEU A 219 26.16 49.95 5.46
CA LEU A 219 27.21 50.62 6.24
C LEU A 219 28.50 50.59 5.42
N SER A 220 28.68 51.63 4.62
CA SER A 220 29.98 51.94 4.00
C SER A 220 30.89 52.56 5.06
N VAL A 221 31.87 51.79 5.55
CA VAL A 221 32.98 52.34 6.33
C VAL A 221 33.93 53.03 5.35
N HIS A 222 33.90 54.36 5.34
CA HIS A 222 34.93 55.20 4.72
C HIS A 222 36.12 55.34 5.67
N ASP A 223 37.35 55.23 5.16
CA ASP A 223 38.51 55.85 5.80
C ASP A 223 38.47 57.37 5.50
N SER A 224 39.05 58.13 6.42
CA SER A 224 39.06 59.59 6.63
C SER A 224 39.50 60.44 5.43
N ASN A 225 39.88 59.83 4.31
CA ASN A 225 40.27 60.52 3.07
C ASN A 225 39.53 60.04 1.80
N GLY A 226 38.41 59.33 1.94
CA GLY A 226 37.39 59.28 0.88
C GLY A 226 37.71 58.50 -0.40
N ASN A 227 38.62 57.52 -0.39
CA ASN A 227 38.88 56.65 -1.55
C ASN A 227 38.55 55.17 -1.25
N PRO A 228 37.83 54.45 -2.13
CA PRO A 228 37.64 53.01 -2.02
C PRO A 228 38.93 52.25 -2.42
N ILE A 229 39.46 51.43 -1.52
CA ILE A 229 40.63 50.58 -1.80
C ILE A 229 40.16 49.35 -2.59
N THR A 230 40.47 49.32 -3.88
CA THR A 230 40.45 48.12 -4.71
C THR A 230 41.83 47.46 -4.67
N SER A 231 41.93 46.20 -4.26
CA SER A 231 43.12 45.39 -4.53
C SER A 231 42.73 44.03 -5.10
N SER A 232 42.77 43.96 -6.42
CA SER A 232 42.88 42.76 -7.25
C SER A 232 44.18 42.00 -6.92
N PHE A 233 44.14 40.67 -6.81
CA PHE A 233 45.18 39.79 -7.37
C PHE A 233 44.68 38.33 -7.49
N ASN A 234 45.03 37.74 -8.63
CA ASN A 234 44.69 36.41 -9.11
C ASN A 234 45.58 35.30 -8.52
N SER A 235 44.96 34.11 -8.46
CA SER A 235 45.52 32.77 -8.70
C SER A 235 46.41 32.06 -7.66
N THR A 236 46.05 30.78 -7.54
CA THR A 236 46.82 29.56 -7.22
C THR A 236 46.97 29.13 -5.74
N ASP A 237 46.62 27.85 -5.56
CA ASP A 237 46.99 26.91 -4.50
C ASP A 237 46.18 26.84 -3.19
N GLN A 238 45.34 25.79 -3.11
CA GLN A 238 45.11 25.00 -1.89
C GLN A 238 46.43 24.31 -1.47
N PRO A 239 46.67 23.94 -0.19
CA PRO A 239 45.68 23.34 0.72
C PRO A 239 45.77 23.69 2.23
N ASN A 240 44.73 23.26 2.95
CA ASN A 240 44.65 22.94 4.39
C ASN A 240 44.96 24.03 5.43
N LEU A 241 43.99 24.30 6.33
CA LEU A 241 44.17 24.19 7.78
C LEU A 241 42.83 24.38 8.53
N MET A 242 42.35 23.29 9.14
CA MET A 242 41.50 23.32 10.33
C MET A 242 42.18 24.20 11.38
N THR A 243 41.50 25.24 11.87
CA THR A 243 41.92 25.93 13.10
C THR A 243 40.95 25.57 14.21
N LEU A 244 41.49 24.85 15.19
CA LEU A 244 40.88 24.50 16.48
C LEU A 244 40.63 25.79 17.29
N SER A 245 39.44 25.93 17.87
CA SER A 245 39.26 26.75 19.08
C SER A 245 38.64 25.89 20.18
N LEU A 246 39.48 25.44 21.11
CA LEU A 246 39.09 24.81 22.36
C LEU A 246 38.54 25.86 23.34
N SER A 247 37.40 25.58 23.95
CA SER A 247 37.09 26.02 25.32
C SER A 247 36.44 24.85 26.07
N PRO A 248 36.77 24.61 27.35
CA PRO A 248 36.42 23.37 28.05
C PRO A 248 35.10 23.49 28.81
N SER A 249 34.51 22.34 29.13
CA SER A 249 33.43 22.10 30.13
C SER A 249 31.98 22.11 29.60
N SER A 250 31.63 21.09 28.80
CA SER A 250 30.37 20.35 28.99
C SER A 250 30.55 18.98 28.32
N VAL A 251 30.05 17.91 28.94
CA VAL A 251 30.05 16.57 28.36
C VAL A 251 29.11 16.61 27.14
N GLN A 252 29.66 16.94 25.98
CA GLN A 252 28.95 16.92 24.70
C GLN A 252 28.69 15.46 24.32
N SER A 253 27.40 15.11 24.19
CA SER A 253 26.98 13.92 23.46
C SER A 253 27.60 13.97 22.06
N CYS A 254 28.38 12.94 21.68
CA CYS A 254 28.95 12.87 20.34
C CYS A 254 27.84 13.04 19.29
N PRO A 255 27.95 14.00 18.35
CA PRO A 255 27.02 14.10 17.24
C PRO A 255 27.09 12.80 16.43
N VAL A 256 25.93 12.20 16.17
CA VAL A 256 25.82 10.93 15.44
C VAL A 256 26.13 11.21 13.97
N GLU A 257 27.28 10.75 13.50
CA GLU A 257 27.69 10.84 12.09
C GLU A 257 27.09 9.69 11.27
N PRO A 258 26.89 9.88 9.94
CA PRO A 258 26.46 8.80 9.05
C PRO A 258 27.44 7.62 9.06
N PHE A 259 26.89 6.41 9.05
CA PHE A 259 27.67 5.17 9.03
C PHE A 259 28.38 4.95 7.69
N VAL A 260 27.72 5.26 6.57
CA VAL A 260 28.33 5.33 5.24
C VAL A 260 27.83 6.60 4.54
N PRO A 261 28.63 7.69 4.51
CA PRO A 261 28.22 8.94 3.89
C PRO A 261 27.95 8.77 2.40
N MET A 262 26.92 9.46 1.90
CA MET A 262 26.53 9.51 0.48
C MET A 262 27.61 10.18 -0.40
N PHE A 263 28.65 9.44 -0.80
CA PHE A 263 29.67 9.87 -1.79
C PHE A 263 29.61 9.10 -3.11
N MET A 264 28.58 8.28 -3.33
CA MET A 264 28.45 7.50 -4.57
C MET A 264 27.13 7.81 -5.25
N LEU A 265 27.24 8.12 -6.54
CA LEU A 265 26.21 8.46 -7.52
C LEU A 265 25.24 7.27 -7.75
N GLU A 266 24.54 6.78 -6.72
CA GLU A 266 23.38 5.91 -6.95
C GLU A 266 22.17 6.77 -7.35
N SER A 267 21.47 6.36 -8.40
CA SER A 267 20.22 6.99 -8.81
C SER A 267 19.23 6.93 -7.65
N GLN A 268 18.79 8.11 -7.21
CA GLN A 268 17.78 8.22 -6.16
C GLN A 268 16.42 7.82 -6.75
N PRO A 269 15.55 7.16 -5.97
CA PRO A 269 14.17 6.95 -6.40
C PRO A 269 13.51 8.31 -6.58
N HIS A 270 12.63 8.41 -7.58
CA HIS A 270 11.95 9.65 -7.93
C HIS A 270 11.19 10.24 -6.74
N ASP A 271 10.55 9.43 -5.89
CA ASP A 271 9.96 9.89 -4.62
C ASP A 271 10.46 9.07 -3.44
N ILE A 272 11.41 9.65 -2.70
CA ILE A 272 12.05 9.05 -1.53
C ILE A 272 11.02 8.79 -0.40
N THR A 273 10.04 9.67 -0.23
CA THR A 273 9.01 9.56 0.81
C THR A 273 8.14 8.33 0.57
N CYS A 274 7.62 8.21 -0.67
CA CYS A 274 6.80 7.07 -1.05
C CYS A 274 7.58 5.75 -1.03
N TYR A 275 8.85 5.76 -1.43
CA TYR A 275 9.71 4.58 -1.37
C TYR A 275 9.88 4.07 0.06
N TYR A 276 10.19 4.94 1.01
CA TYR A 276 10.35 4.52 2.41
C TYR A 276 9.01 4.16 3.07
N LEU A 277 7.91 4.81 2.69
CA LEU A 277 6.57 4.39 3.12
C LEU A 277 6.25 2.98 2.62
N GLN A 278 6.56 2.69 1.36
CA GLN A 278 6.39 1.36 0.77
C GLN A 278 7.20 0.33 1.56
N CYS A 279 8.47 0.62 1.83
CA CYS A 279 9.31 -0.25 2.65
C CYS A 279 8.74 -0.44 4.06
N LEU A 280 8.30 0.62 4.73
CA LEU A 280 7.74 0.56 6.09
C LEU A 280 6.54 -0.38 6.12
N MET A 281 5.59 -0.19 5.20
CA MET A 281 4.39 -1.01 5.11
C MET A 281 4.73 -2.51 4.89
N ASP A 282 5.83 -2.83 4.19
CA ASP A 282 6.25 -4.22 3.92
C ASP A 282 6.90 -4.86 5.11
N HIS A 283 7.84 -4.13 5.70
CA HIS A 283 8.58 -4.62 6.83
C HIS A 283 7.69 -4.79 8.07
N MET A 284 6.60 -4.02 8.23
CA MET A 284 5.68 -4.20 9.36
C MET A 284 5.13 -5.63 9.49
N ILE A 285 4.70 -6.23 8.38
CA ILE A 285 4.16 -7.60 8.40
C ILE A 285 5.25 -8.64 8.17
N THR A 286 6.11 -8.45 7.16
CA THR A 286 7.12 -9.46 6.79
C THR A 286 8.15 -9.70 7.88
N GLN A 287 8.45 -8.70 8.72
CA GLN A 287 9.39 -8.87 9.83
C GLN A 287 8.74 -9.46 11.08
N SER A 288 7.42 -9.28 11.27
CA SER A 288 6.70 -9.85 12.42
C SER A 288 6.74 -11.38 12.43
N THR A 289 6.73 -12.00 11.24
CA THR A 289 6.74 -13.47 11.08
C THR A 289 8.12 -14.10 11.29
N LYS A 290 9.20 -13.31 11.19
CA LYS A 290 10.60 -13.77 11.32
C LYS A 290 11.07 -13.94 12.77
N ILE A 291 10.34 -13.43 13.76
CA ILE A 291 10.76 -13.54 15.16
C ILE A 291 10.52 -14.96 15.69
N HIS A 292 11.55 -15.57 16.26
CA HIS A 292 11.48 -16.91 16.85
C HIS A 292 11.22 -16.84 18.35
N TRP A 293 9.95 -16.73 18.75
CA TRP A 293 9.55 -16.82 20.15
C TRP A 293 9.64 -18.24 20.71
N LYS A 294 10.02 -18.40 21.99
CA LYS A 294 9.98 -19.72 22.68
C LYS A 294 8.56 -20.24 22.92
N GLU A 295 7.65 -19.35 23.29
CA GLU A 295 6.28 -19.67 23.70
C GLU A 295 5.26 -18.73 23.04
N HIS A 296 4.06 -19.25 22.79
CA HIS A 296 2.92 -18.51 22.22
C HIS A 296 3.27 -17.76 20.92
N LYS A 297 4.02 -18.42 20.02
CA LYS A 297 4.53 -17.82 18.77
C LYS A 297 3.44 -17.06 18.01
N ASP A 298 2.31 -17.72 17.72
CA ASP A 298 1.27 -17.13 16.88
C ASP A 298 0.62 -15.90 17.52
N VAL A 299 0.31 -15.98 18.81
CA VAL A 299 -0.28 -14.86 19.57
C VAL A 299 0.70 -13.69 19.68
N LYS A 300 1.99 -13.98 19.91
CA LYS A 300 3.02 -12.93 20.00
C LYS A 300 3.27 -12.27 18.66
N GLN A 301 3.29 -13.02 17.56
CA GLN A 301 3.43 -12.46 16.21
C GLN A 301 2.27 -11.52 15.86
N MET A 302 1.03 -11.91 16.21
CA MET A 302 -0.13 -11.03 16.05
C MET A 302 -0.01 -9.74 16.87
N LYS A 303 0.39 -9.84 18.15
CA LYS A 303 0.60 -8.67 19.01
C LYS A 303 1.73 -7.76 18.52
N CYS A 304 2.81 -8.32 17.98
CA CYS A 304 3.91 -7.55 17.40
C CYS A 304 3.43 -6.73 16.19
N PHE A 305 2.68 -7.35 15.27
CA PHE A 305 2.10 -6.64 14.14
C PHE A 305 1.07 -5.59 14.59
N GLU A 306 0.17 -5.93 15.51
CA GLU A 306 -0.81 -5.00 16.05
C GLU A 306 -0.15 -3.77 16.69
N PHE A 307 0.93 -3.97 17.46
CA PHE A 307 1.73 -2.88 18.02
C PHE A 307 2.30 -1.96 16.93
N LEU A 308 2.93 -2.53 15.90
CA LEU A 308 3.48 -1.74 14.79
C LEU A 308 2.37 -0.97 14.04
N TRP A 309 1.23 -1.61 13.81
CA TRP A 309 0.07 -0.97 13.19
C TRP A 309 -0.47 0.18 14.04
N GLN A 310 -0.58 0.02 15.36
CA GLN A 310 -1.02 1.09 16.25
C GLN A 310 -0.05 2.28 16.25
N LYS A 311 1.26 2.02 16.19
CA LYS A 311 2.27 3.08 16.05
C LYS A 311 2.19 3.76 14.69
N PHE A 312 1.99 3.01 13.61
CA PHE A 312 1.74 3.57 12.29
C PHE A 312 0.48 4.45 12.28
N TYR A 313 -0.61 3.95 12.86
CA TYR A 313 -1.88 4.65 12.97
C TYR A 313 -1.72 6.01 13.67
N LYS A 314 -1.06 6.04 14.82
CA LYS A 314 -0.87 7.26 15.61
C LYS A 314 0.10 8.25 14.97
N THR A 315 1.18 7.76 14.37
CA THR A 315 2.29 8.60 13.90
C THR A 315 2.10 9.09 12.46
N TYR A 316 1.53 8.26 11.58
CA TYR A 316 1.50 8.55 10.14
C TYR A 316 0.09 8.73 9.59
N LEU A 317 -0.92 8.02 10.10
CA LEU A 317 -2.21 7.96 9.41
C LEU A 317 -2.92 9.33 9.32
N SER A 318 -2.95 10.10 10.41
CA SER A 318 -3.54 11.45 10.41
C SER A 318 -2.83 12.42 9.46
N HIS A 319 -1.56 12.15 9.17
CA HIS A 319 -0.75 12.97 8.28
C HIS A 319 -0.81 12.53 6.81
N ILE A 320 -1.18 11.28 6.54
CA ILE A 320 -1.44 10.74 5.20
C ILE A 320 -2.90 11.02 4.79
N PHE A 321 -3.84 10.88 5.73
CA PHE A 321 -5.28 11.11 5.55
C PHE A 321 -5.79 12.19 6.52
N PRO A 322 -5.50 13.48 6.25
CA PRO A 322 -5.89 14.57 7.16
C PRO A 322 -7.41 14.75 7.28
N ASN A 323 -8.17 14.40 6.24
CA ASN A 323 -9.63 14.56 6.19
C ASN A 323 -10.36 13.21 6.27
N LEU A 324 -9.83 12.24 7.01
CA LEU A 324 -10.42 10.91 7.11
C LEU A 324 -11.83 11.01 7.72
N THR A 325 -12.85 10.72 6.90
CA THR A 325 -14.23 10.68 7.35
C THR A 325 -14.59 9.27 7.81
N GLU A 326 -15.12 9.15 9.03
CA GLU A 326 -15.50 7.84 9.58
C GLU A 326 -16.68 7.23 8.79
N VAL A 327 -16.49 5.99 8.36
CA VAL A 327 -17.53 5.16 7.74
C VAL A 327 -17.83 4.00 8.68
N SER A 328 -19.04 4.00 9.22
CA SER A 328 -19.50 2.90 10.07
C SER A 328 -20.18 1.82 9.23
N LEU A 329 -19.67 0.59 9.31
CA LEU A 329 -20.33 -0.57 8.72
C LEU A 329 -21.59 -0.95 9.52
N TYR A 330 -21.58 -0.74 10.83
CA TYR A 330 -22.66 -1.15 11.72
C TYR A 330 -23.84 -0.15 11.72
N ASN A 331 -23.55 1.12 11.41
CA ASN A 331 -24.53 2.17 11.20
C ASN A 331 -24.26 2.84 9.84
N PRO A 332 -24.63 2.17 8.73
CA PRO A 332 -24.34 2.66 7.38
C PRO A 332 -24.98 4.03 7.14
N TRP A 333 -24.11 5.00 6.88
CA TRP A 333 -24.42 6.40 6.69
C TRP A 333 -25.24 6.64 5.41
N THR A 334 -26.23 7.54 5.50
CA THR A 334 -27.28 7.72 4.47
C THR A 334 -27.09 8.98 3.63
N GLU A 335 -26.03 9.76 3.84
CA GLU A 335 -25.85 10.95 2.99
C GLU A 335 -25.45 10.57 1.57
N LEU A 336 -26.08 11.28 0.66
CA LEU A 336 -26.01 11.07 -0.76
C LEU A 336 -24.80 11.86 -1.33
N PRO A 337 -23.92 11.21 -2.11
CA PRO A 337 -22.70 11.81 -2.65
C PRO A 337 -22.99 13.03 -3.55
N VAL A 338 -22.13 14.04 -3.54
CA VAL A 338 -22.31 15.26 -4.34
C VAL A 338 -21.25 15.33 -5.44
N LEU A 339 -21.56 16.00 -6.56
CA LEU A 339 -20.61 16.26 -7.64
C LEU A 339 -19.40 17.05 -7.11
N ARG A 340 -18.20 16.51 -7.30
CA ARG A 340 -16.94 17.11 -6.88
C ARG A 340 -16.20 17.68 -8.07
N LYS A 341 -15.72 18.91 -7.93
CA LYS A 341 -14.76 19.51 -8.86
C LYS A 341 -13.39 18.88 -8.67
N CYS A 342 -12.61 18.79 -9.74
CA CYS A 342 -11.19 18.47 -9.62
C CYS A 342 -10.54 19.49 -8.68
N ILE A 343 -9.85 19.01 -7.64
CA ILE A 343 -9.18 19.87 -6.67
C ILE A 343 -8.10 20.66 -7.41
N ASP A 344 -8.06 21.98 -7.21
CA ASP A 344 -6.93 22.81 -7.66
C ASP A 344 -5.69 22.40 -6.85
N ASP A 345 -4.75 21.68 -7.49
CA ASP A 345 -3.45 21.22 -6.93
C ASP A 345 -2.58 22.38 -6.36
N ASN A 346 -3.01 23.62 -6.56
CA ASN A 346 -2.31 24.84 -6.16
C ASN A 346 -2.56 25.28 -4.71
N LEU A 347 -3.67 24.89 -4.07
CA LEU A 347 -4.10 25.49 -2.80
C LEU A 347 -3.55 24.80 -1.52
N TYR A 348 -2.97 23.60 -1.63
CA TYR A 348 -2.57 22.79 -0.46
C TYR A 348 -1.14 22.20 -0.54
N PHE A 349 -0.33 22.64 -1.50
CA PHE A 349 1.03 22.12 -1.63
C PHE A 349 1.99 22.79 -0.64
N ASP A 350 2.54 22.00 0.28
CA ASP A 350 3.60 22.44 1.19
C ASP A 350 4.98 22.04 0.62
N SER A 351 5.61 22.98 -0.08
CA SER A 351 6.95 22.83 -0.65
C SER A 351 8.03 22.53 0.40
N ASN A 352 7.80 22.85 1.68
CA ASN A 352 8.75 22.56 2.75
C ASN A 352 8.65 21.12 3.26
N ARG A 353 7.58 20.41 2.90
CA ARG A 353 7.29 19.06 3.37
C ARG A 353 7.52 18.00 2.30
N PHE A 354 7.13 18.28 1.06
CA PHE A 354 7.19 17.33 -0.04
C PHE A 354 7.95 17.86 -1.26
N PRO A 355 8.79 17.03 -1.90
CA PRO A 355 9.47 17.42 -3.14
C PRO A 355 8.51 17.51 -4.34
N TYR A 356 7.41 16.75 -4.33
CA TYR A 356 6.41 16.73 -5.42
C TYR A 356 5.01 16.95 -4.88
N ARG A 357 4.16 17.60 -5.70
CA ARG A 357 2.76 17.90 -5.36
C ARG A 357 1.94 16.64 -5.11
N ASP A 358 2.22 15.58 -5.86
CA ASP A 358 1.49 14.33 -5.78
C ASP A 358 2.00 13.38 -4.69
N THR A 359 3.07 13.71 -3.95
CA THR A 359 3.67 12.79 -2.96
C THR A 359 2.66 12.33 -1.91
N LEU A 360 1.74 13.19 -1.48
CA LEU A 360 0.70 12.82 -0.52
C LEU A 360 -0.31 11.84 -1.13
N LEU A 361 -0.77 12.07 -2.37
CA LEU A 361 -1.69 11.17 -3.08
C LEU A 361 -1.04 9.81 -3.40
N HIS A 362 0.24 9.82 -3.75
CA HIS A 362 1.03 8.60 -3.90
C HIS A 362 1.17 7.86 -2.57
N SER A 363 1.40 8.57 -1.47
CA SER A 363 1.47 8.00 -0.12
C SER A 363 0.15 7.34 0.30
N GLN A 364 -0.98 8.02 0.06
CA GLN A 364 -2.32 7.46 0.25
C GLN A 364 -2.50 6.19 -0.58
N SER A 365 -2.12 6.24 -1.86
CA SER A 365 -2.17 5.08 -2.76
C SER A 365 -1.33 3.90 -2.28
N VAL A 366 -0.15 4.13 -1.71
CA VAL A 366 0.71 3.06 -1.15
C VAL A 366 -0.02 2.32 -0.04
N VAL A 367 -0.61 3.05 0.92
CA VAL A 367 -1.36 2.45 2.05
C VAL A 367 -2.57 1.67 1.55
N LEU A 368 -3.34 2.24 0.62
CA LEU A 368 -4.55 1.62 0.08
C LEU A 368 -4.26 0.39 -0.78
N ARG A 369 -3.20 0.42 -1.61
CA ARG A 369 -2.76 -0.73 -2.39
C ARG A 369 -2.26 -1.85 -1.49
N TRP A 370 -1.49 -1.51 -0.44
CA TRP A 370 -1.05 -2.46 0.55
C TRP A 370 -2.24 -3.13 1.26
N LEU A 371 -3.18 -2.34 1.76
CA LEU A 371 -4.37 -2.87 2.42
C LEU A 371 -5.19 -3.77 1.48
N SER A 372 -5.38 -3.32 0.23
CA SER A 372 -6.10 -4.10 -0.78
C SER A 372 -5.43 -5.42 -1.13
N LYS A 373 -4.10 -5.52 -1.00
CA LYS A 373 -3.33 -6.74 -1.23
C LYS A 373 -3.63 -7.80 -0.18
N TYR A 374 -3.61 -7.43 1.11
CA TYR A 374 -3.76 -8.40 2.20
C TYR A 374 -5.22 -8.68 2.60
N LEU A 375 -6.17 -7.83 2.18
CA LEU A 375 -7.60 -8.07 2.39
C LEU A 375 -8.25 -8.93 1.29
N LYS A 376 -7.53 -9.27 0.22
CA LYS A 376 -7.96 -10.29 -0.74
C LYS A 376 -7.91 -11.66 -0.06
N THR A 377 -9.02 -12.39 -0.11
CA THR A 377 -9.09 -13.78 0.31
C THR A 377 -8.40 -14.64 -0.74
N ASP A 378 -7.58 -15.59 -0.29
CA ASP A 378 -6.68 -16.44 -1.09
C ASP A 378 -7.47 -17.28 -2.12
N THR A 379 -7.85 -16.67 -3.24
CA THR A 379 -8.45 -17.36 -4.37
C THR A 379 -7.33 -17.64 -5.36
N ASN A 380 -7.02 -18.92 -5.57
CA ASN A 380 -6.32 -19.45 -6.74
C ASN A 380 -7.09 -19.19 -8.05
N GLU A 381 -7.62 -17.98 -8.26
CA GLU A 381 -7.89 -17.53 -9.61
C GLU A 381 -6.55 -17.16 -10.23
N PRO A 382 -6.26 -17.59 -11.47
CA PRO A 382 -5.03 -17.19 -12.13
C PRO A 382 -5.00 -15.67 -12.13
N SER A 383 -4.02 -15.10 -11.41
CA SER A 383 -3.68 -13.68 -11.48
C SER A 383 -3.81 -13.24 -12.93
N ASP A 384 -4.76 -12.34 -13.20
CA ASP A 384 -5.04 -11.84 -14.54
C ASP A 384 -3.70 -11.30 -15.09
N ARG A 385 -3.01 -12.08 -15.93
CA ARG A 385 -1.82 -11.62 -16.67
C ARG A 385 -2.12 -10.31 -17.42
N ASN A 386 -3.40 -10.05 -17.68
CA ASN A 386 -3.93 -8.82 -18.24
C ASN A 386 -3.83 -7.62 -17.27
N GLU A 387 -3.97 -7.77 -15.95
CA GLU A 387 -3.84 -6.66 -14.99
C GLU A 387 -2.40 -6.12 -14.93
N MET A 388 -1.38 -6.99 -14.97
CA MET A 388 0.05 -6.57 -15.01
C MET A 388 0.41 -5.87 -16.33
N ILE A 389 -0.13 -6.35 -17.47
CA ILE A 389 0.06 -5.72 -18.78
C ILE A 389 -0.67 -4.37 -18.86
N GLU A 390 -1.86 -4.27 -18.27
CA GLU A 390 -2.61 -3.01 -18.15
C GLU A 390 -1.90 -1.99 -17.25
N GLU A 391 -1.30 -2.42 -16.13
CA GLU A 391 -0.52 -1.52 -15.25
C GLU A 391 0.71 -0.93 -15.99
N HIS A 392 1.46 -1.74 -16.75
CA HIS A 392 2.58 -1.24 -17.56
C HIS A 392 2.13 -0.30 -18.68
N HIS A 393 1.00 -0.58 -19.34
CA HIS A 393 0.44 0.30 -20.36
C HIS A 393 -0.13 1.62 -19.79
N HIS A 394 -0.68 1.61 -18.58
CA HIS A 394 -1.25 2.78 -17.91
C HIS A 394 -0.18 3.84 -17.62
N TYR A 395 0.99 3.44 -17.09
CA TYR A 395 2.10 4.36 -16.81
C TYR A 395 2.80 4.87 -18.09
N SER A 396 2.98 4.02 -19.10
CA SER A 396 3.52 4.47 -20.40
C SER A 396 2.61 5.51 -21.06
N LYS A 397 1.28 5.41 -20.93
CA LYS A 397 0.34 6.37 -21.52
C LYS A 397 0.24 7.70 -20.78
N LEU A 398 0.37 7.71 -19.45
CA LEU A 398 0.19 8.92 -18.65
C LEU A 398 1.43 9.83 -18.57
N PHE A 399 2.64 9.27 -18.66
CA PHE A 399 3.87 10.00 -18.38
C PHE A 399 4.78 10.26 -19.61
N HIS A 400 4.48 9.72 -20.79
CA HIS A 400 5.30 9.91 -22.00
C HIS A 400 4.78 10.99 -22.99
N SER A 401 3.82 11.85 -22.62
CA SER A 401 3.33 12.85 -23.57
C SER A 401 4.24 14.06 -23.76
N HIS A 402 5.31 14.26 -22.96
CA HIS A 402 6.06 15.53 -22.95
C HIS A 402 7.60 15.49 -22.99
N THR A 403 8.26 14.35 -23.24
CA THR A 403 9.72 14.36 -23.46
C THR A 403 10.15 13.43 -24.60
N ASN A 404 10.48 14.00 -25.75
CA ASN A 404 11.29 13.33 -26.77
C ASN A 404 12.75 13.24 -26.27
N SER A 405 13.02 12.28 -25.39
CA SER A 405 14.39 11.89 -25.02
C SER A 405 14.47 10.37 -25.13
N ILE A 406 15.33 9.93 -26.05
CA ILE A 406 15.67 8.54 -26.30
C ILE A 406 16.62 8.14 -25.18
N ASP A 407 16.09 7.66 -24.05
CA ASP A 407 16.83 6.84 -23.07
C ASP A 407 15.82 5.89 -22.39
N GLY A 408 15.59 4.76 -23.04
CA GLY A 408 14.58 3.77 -22.68
C GLY A 408 14.98 2.84 -21.52
N HIS A 409 15.47 3.37 -20.40
CA HIS A 409 15.90 2.52 -19.27
C HIS A 409 15.29 2.79 -17.88
N ASP A 410 14.50 3.85 -17.69
CA ASP A 410 14.09 4.26 -16.32
C ASP A 410 12.59 4.06 -15.95
N SER A 411 11.78 3.38 -16.78
CA SER A 411 10.35 3.14 -16.48
C SER A 411 10.04 1.92 -15.61
N HIS A 412 11.05 1.22 -15.07
CA HIS A 412 10.89 -0.03 -14.31
C HIS A 412 10.72 0.13 -12.78
N PHE A 413 10.43 1.32 -12.26
CA PHE A 413 10.41 1.55 -10.79
C PHE A 413 9.13 1.16 -10.03
N PHE A 414 8.16 0.48 -10.65
CA PHE A 414 7.03 -0.06 -9.90
C PHE A 414 7.40 -1.43 -9.32
N ASN A 415 8.10 -1.42 -8.18
CA ASN A 415 8.33 -2.60 -7.35
C ASN A 415 6.97 -3.11 -6.85
N GLU A 416 6.37 -4.03 -7.61
CA GLU A 416 5.26 -4.81 -7.12
C GLU A 416 5.74 -5.68 -5.98
N TRP A 417 4.97 -5.67 -4.89
CA TRP A 417 5.36 -6.37 -3.68
C TRP A 417 5.22 -7.87 -3.88
N ARG A 418 6.13 -8.65 -3.28
CA ARG A 418 6.03 -10.12 -3.25
C ARG A 418 4.64 -10.58 -2.79
N GLU A 419 4.16 -11.70 -3.30
CA GLU A 419 2.90 -12.30 -2.83
C GLU A 419 2.98 -12.62 -1.32
N PRO A 420 1.93 -12.32 -0.54
CA PRO A 420 1.92 -12.63 0.89
C PRO A 420 1.90 -14.14 1.13
N THR A 421 2.53 -14.55 2.22
CA THR A 421 2.41 -15.91 2.73
C THR A 421 1.08 -16.13 3.47
N ALA A 422 0.60 -17.37 3.54
CA ALA A 422 -0.63 -17.72 4.25
C ALA A 422 -0.63 -17.26 5.73
N ILE A 423 0.54 -17.26 6.38
CA ILE A 423 0.71 -16.79 7.76
C ILE A 423 0.49 -15.27 7.85
N GLU A 424 1.04 -14.50 6.90
CA GLU A 424 0.88 -13.05 6.85
C GLU A 424 -0.60 -12.65 6.61
N TYR A 425 -1.28 -13.35 5.70
CA TYR A 425 -2.74 -13.19 5.51
C TYR A 425 -3.52 -13.47 6.79
N HIS A 426 -3.20 -14.56 7.49
CA HIS A 426 -3.88 -14.94 8.72
C HIS A 426 -3.68 -13.90 9.83
N ILE A 427 -2.46 -13.38 10.01
CA ILE A 427 -2.18 -12.33 11.01
C ILE A 427 -2.98 -11.06 10.72
N ILE A 428 -2.93 -10.57 9.49
CA ILE A 428 -3.61 -9.34 9.09
C ILE A 428 -5.12 -9.50 9.22
N ASN A 429 -5.69 -10.57 8.68
CA ASN A 429 -7.13 -10.80 8.79
C ASN A 429 -7.58 -10.91 10.24
N ASN A 430 -6.82 -11.56 11.12
CA ASN A 430 -7.19 -11.64 12.53
C ASN A 430 -7.11 -10.29 13.24
N VAL A 431 -6.08 -9.48 12.98
CA VAL A 431 -5.93 -8.17 13.63
C VAL A 431 -6.99 -7.19 13.12
N PHE A 432 -7.19 -7.08 11.80
CA PHE A 432 -8.18 -6.15 11.26
C PHE A 432 -9.64 -6.57 11.51
N ASN A 433 -9.91 -7.88 11.61
CA ASN A 433 -11.24 -8.39 11.96
C ASN A 433 -11.42 -8.57 13.48
N SER A 434 -10.47 -8.12 14.31
CA SER A 434 -10.56 -8.27 15.78
C SER A 434 -11.52 -7.28 16.43
N SER A 435 -11.73 -6.11 15.82
CA SER A 435 -12.47 -4.99 16.41
C SER A 435 -13.27 -4.23 15.37
N ARG A 436 -14.45 -3.75 15.78
CA ARG A 436 -15.31 -2.87 14.98
C ARG A 436 -14.60 -1.60 14.52
N VAL A 437 -13.67 -1.08 15.34
CA VAL A 437 -12.89 0.12 15.04
C VAL A 437 -12.02 -0.11 13.80
N TYR A 438 -11.34 -1.26 13.71
CA TYR A 438 -10.50 -1.59 12.56
C TYR A 438 -11.32 -1.86 11.30
N VAL A 439 -12.48 -2.51 11.41
CA VAL A 439 -13.39 -2.73 10.29
C VAL A 439 -13.91 -1.40 9.73
N ASN A 440 -14.39 -0.50 10.60
CA ASN A 440 -14.82 0.85 10.18
C ASN A 440 -13.66 1.65 9.57
N LEU A 441 -12.46 1.52 10.13
CA LEU A 441 -11.26 2.15 9.58
C LEU A 441 -10.97 1.68 8.15
N ILE A 442 -11.06 0.38 7.86
CA ILE A 442 -10.88 -0.16 6.50
C ILE A 442 -11.87 0.49 5.53
N HIS A 443 -13.15 0.55 5.89
CA HIS A 443 -14.16 1.16 5.03
C HIS A 443 -13.97 2.68 4.88
N SER A 444 -13.47 3.35 5.91
CA SER A 444 -13.11 4.77 5.86
C SER A 444 -11.95 5.02 4.90
N LEU A 445 -10.90 4.19 4.96
CA LEU A 445 -9.78 4.26 4.02
C LEU A 445 -10.21 3.92 2.59
N PHE A 446 -11.06 2.91 2.41
CA PHE A 446 -11.59 2.57 1.10
C PHE A 446 -12.50 3.65 0.52
N LYS A 447 -13.22 4.41 1.35
CA LYS A 447 -13.92 5.63 0.91
C LYS A 447 -12.92 6.64 0.32
N GLU A 448 -11.81 6.91 1.01
CA GLU A 448 -10.76 7.80 0.49
C GLU A 448 -10.20 7.31 -0.85
N ALA A 449 -10.11 5.99 -1.07
CA ALA A 449 -9.71 5.45 -2.37
C ALA A 449 -10.67 5.88 -3.50
N PHE A 450 -11.98 5.84 -3.27
CA PHE A 450 -12.98 6.30 -4.25
C PHE A 450 -13.02 7.83 -4.41
N LEU A 451 -12.36 8.56 -3.51
CA LEU A 451 -12.21 10.01 -3.59
C LEU A 451 -10.97 10.44 -4.39
N LEU A 452 -10.02 9.54 -4.65
CA LEU A 452 -8.79 9.82 -5.38
C LEU A 452 -9.03 10.28 -6.84
N PRO A 453 -8.12 11.09 -7.41
CA PRO A 453 -8.13 11.38 -8.83
C PRO A 453 -7.77 10.14 -9.67
N PHE A 454 -8.20 10.13 -10.94
CA PHE A 454 -7.98 9.00 -11.85
C PHE A 454 -6.53 8.80 -12.29
N SER A 455 -5.60 9.68 -11.88
CA SER A 455 -4.16 9.41 -11.95
C SER A 455 -3.76 8.21 -11.08
N HIS A 456 -4.58 7.87 -10.08
CA HIS A 456 -4.41 6.70 -9.22
C HIS A 456 -5.46 5.61 -9.49
N ALA A 457 -5.96 5.49 -10.73
CA ALA A 457 -6.98 4.51 -11.11
C ALA A 457 -6.65 3.07 -10.72
N ILE A 458 -5.36 2.68 -10.74
CA ILE A 458 -4.90 1.36 -10.27
C ILE A 458 -5.28 1.12 -8.80
N THR A 459 -5.15 2.12 -7.94
CA THR A 459 -5.53 2.02 -6.52
C THR A 459 -7.03 1.81 -6.39
N ILE A 460 -7.83 2.59 -7.14
CA ILE A 460 -9.30 2.47 -7.18
C ILE A 460 -9.70 1.06 -7.64
N ARG A 461 -9.08 0.57 -8.73
CA ARG A 461 -9.31 -0.77 -9.28
C ARG A 461 -9.04 -1.86 -8.24
N LYS A 462 -7.93 -1.79 -7.51
CA LYS A 462 -7.58 -2.77 -6.46
C LYS A 462 -8.63 -2.79 -5.34
N VAL A 463 -9.13 -1.64 -4.90
CA VAL A 463 -10.20 -1.55 -3.90
C VAL A 463 -11.53 -2.08 -4.42
N ILE A 464 -11.92 -1.75 -5.66
CA ILE A 464 -13.12 -2.33 -6.31
C ILE A 464 -13.02 -3.85 -6.36
N THR A 465 -11.84 -4.39 -6.69
CA THR A 465 -11.61 -5.83 -6.72
C THR A 465 -11.79 -6.46 -5.35
N VAL A 466 -11.35 -5.83 -4.25
CA VAL A 466 -11.60 -6.34 -2.89
C VAL A 466 -13.10 -6.42 -2.59
N TYR A 467 -13.84 -5.33 -2.84
CA TYR A 467 -15.30 -5.34 -2.66
C TYR A 467 -15.99 -6.36 -3.56
N ARG A 468 -15.54 -6.53 -4.81
CA ARG A 468 -16.04 -7.55 -5.72
C ARG A 468 -15.95 -8.94 -5.09
N HIS A 469 -14.79 -9.29 -4.51
CA HIS A 469 -14.61 -10.58 -3.85
C HIS A 469 -15.52 -10.73 -2.62
N TRP A 470 -15.67 -9.68 -1.82
CA TRP A 470 -16.57 -9.71 -0.66
C TRP A 470 -18.05 -9.83 -1.04
N VAL A 471 -18.46 -9.22 -2.16
CA VAL A 471 -19.85 -9.25 -2.65
C VAL A 471 -20.15 -10.56 -3.41
N TYR A 472 -19.19 -11.11 -4.15
CA TYR A 472 -19.37 -12.33 -4.94
C TYR A 472 -19.06 -13.61 -4.12
N GLY A 473 -18.39 -13.43 -2.99
CA GLY A 473 -17.86 -14.52 -2.16
C GLY A 473 -18.95 -15.45 -1.66
N THR A 474 -18.65 -16.75 -1.70
CA THR A 474 -19.50 -17.78 -1.07
C THR A 474 -19.16 -17.86 0.43
N ALA A 475 -20.14 -18.16 1.28
CA ALA A 475 -20.07 -18.08 2.74
C ALA A 475 -18.81 -18.66 3.41
N SER A 476 -18.19 -19.70 2.84
CA SER A 476 -16.99 -20.34 3.41
C SER A 476 -15.69 -19.53 3.26
N GLN A 477 -15.69 -18.43 2.52
CA GLN A 477 -14.51 -17.61 2.23
C GLN A 477 -14.65 -16.15 2.69
N MET A 478 -15.75 -15.79 3.35
CA MET A 478 -16.00 -14.40 3.73
C MET A 478 -15.34 -14.01 5.06
N PRO A 479 -14.78 -12.79 5.17
CA PRO A 479 -14.37 -12.25 6.45
C PRO A 479 -15.47 -12.30 7.51
N ALA A 480 -15.08 -12.52 8.77
CA ALA A 480 -16.00 -12.71 9.88
C ALA A 480 -16.99 -11.54 10.08
N PHE A 481 -16.62 -10.31 9.70
CA PHE A 481 -17.49 -9.14 9.81
C PHE A 481 -18.68 -9.14 8.82
N ILE A 482 -18.63 -9.94 7.75
CA ILE A 482 -19.71 -10.02 6.74
C ILE A 482 -20.77 -11.05 7.16
N GLU A 483 -20.44 -11.96 8.08
CA GLU A 483 -21.41 -12.91 8.61
C GLU A 483 -22.55 -12.19 9.34
N SER A 484 -23.72 -12.83 9.36
CA SER A 484 -24.88 -12.30 10.10
C SER A 484 -24.58 -12.23 11.61
N PRO A 485 -25.02 -11.15 12.30
CA PRO A 485 -24.84 -11.02 13.74
C PRO A 485 -25.51 -12.18 14.47
N ILE A 486 -24.83 -12.71 15.49
CA ILE A 486 -25.37 -13.84 16.26
C ILE A 486 -26.40 -13.27 17.25
N PRO A 487 -27.65 -13.78 17.29
CA PRO A 487 -28.63 -13.34 18.28
C PRO A 487 -28.07 -13.59 19.69
N SER A 488 -28.03 -12.53 20.50
CA SER A 488 -27.33 -12.47 21.79
C SER A 488 -27.88 -13.50 22.79
N ASN A 489 -27.24 -14.66 22.84
CA ASN A 489 -27.52 -15.72 23.80
C ASN A 489 -26.20 -16.21 24.43
N SER A 490 -25.37 -15.31 24.94
CA SER A 490 -24.31 -15.63 25.92
C SER A 490 -23.63 -14.37 26.45
N ASN A 491 -23.35 -14.38 27.75
CA ASN A 491 -22.61 -13.38 28.53
C ASN A 491 -21.13 -13.28 28.11
N ASN A 492 -20.84 -12.99 26.84
CA ASN A 492 -19.48 -12.68 26.40
C ASN A 492 -19.39 -11.20 26.05
N ASN A 493 -18.66 -10.44 26.88
CA ASN A 493 -18.37 -9.00 26.73
C ASN A 493 -17.50 -8.65 25.50
N ARG A 494 -17.48 -9.47 24.44
CA ARG A 494 -16.77 -9.15 23.18
C ARG A 494 -17.76 -8.53 22.22
N GLU A 495 -17.48 -7.31 21.77
CA GLU A 495 -18.28 -6.65 20.73
C GLU A 495 -18.39 -7.56 19.50
N ASP A 496 -19.62 -7.84 19.05
CA ASP A 496 -19.82 -8.69 17.87
C ASP A 496 -19.33 -7.97 16.62
N VAL A 497 -18.26 -8.46 16.00
CA VAL A 497 -17.66 -7.84 14.80
C VAL A 497 -18.52 -8.10 13.55
N ARG A 498 -19.52 -8.98 13.63
CA ARG A 498 -20.43 -9.33 12.54
C ARG A 498 -21.42 -8.19 12.27
N ALA A 499 -21.33 -7.58 11.08
CA ALA A 499 -22.24 -6.53 10.61
C ALA A 499 -23.29 -7.04 9.62
N GLY A 500 -23.05 -8.19 8.98
CA GLY A 500 -23.92 -8.76 7.96
C GLY A 500 -23.71 -8.20 6.55
N LEU A 501 -24.01 -9.02 5.55
CA LEU A 501 -23.85 -8.67 4.13
C LEU A 501 -24.66 -7.44 3.71
N SER A 502 -25.90 -7.28 4.19
CA SER A 502 -26.75 -6.11 3.83
C SER A 502 -26.05 -4.78 4.13
N ASN A 503 -25.44 -4.65 5.32
CA ASN A 503 -24.73 -3.44 5.71
C ASN A 503 -23.50 -3.17 4.83
N LEU A 504 -22.76 -4.23 4.45
CA LEU A 504 -21.66 -4.12 3.50
C LEU A 504 -22.13 -3.60 2.15
N LEU A 505 -23.24 -4.13 1.63
CA LEU A 505 -23.81 -3.68 0.34
C LEU A 505 -24.19 -2.20 0.39
N ARG A 506 -24.82 -1.76 1.48
CA ARG A 506 -25.21 -0.35 1.67
C ARG A 506 -24.00 0.57 1.72
N VAL A 507 -22.99 0.23 2.51
CA VAL A 507 -21.73 0.99 2.59
C VAL A 507 -21.06 1.04 1.22
N PHE A 508 -20.92 -0.11 0.55
CA PHE A 508 -20.28 -0.20 -0.75
C PHE A 508 -20.98 0.69 -1.80
N VAL A 509 -22.31 0.61 -1.90
CA VAL A 509 -23.11 1.42 -2.82
C VAL A 509 -22.93 2.91 -2.53
N SER A 510 -22.94 3.29 -1.25
CA SER A 510 -22.75 4.69 -0.85
C SER A 510 -21.36 5.21 -1.19
N ILE A 511 -20.28 4.50 -0.85
CA ILE A 511 -18.92 5.02 -1.07
C ILE A 511 -18.45 4.91 -2.53
N SER A 512 -18.82 3.85 -3.26
CA SER A 512 -18.35 3.61 -4.63
C SER A 512 -19.01 4.54 -5.66
N SER A 513 -20.14 5.14 -5.30
CA SER A 513 -20.80 6.21 -6.06
C SER A 513 -19.90 7.42 -6.34
N ASN A 514 -18.90 7.69 -5.48
CA ASN A 514 -18.00 8.83 -5.61
C ASN A 514 -17.11 8.76 -6.87
N VAL A 515 -16.94 7.56 -7.45
CA VAL A 515 -16.23 7.36 -8.73
C VAL A 515 -16.96 8.05 -9.88
N PHE A 516 -18.29 8.09 -9.84
CA PHE A 516 -19.09 8.69 -10.90
C PHE A 516 -19.16 10.22 -10.79
N LEU A 517 -18.86 10.76 -9.61
CA LEU A 517 -19.16 12.14 -9.22
C LEU A 517 -17.89 12.98 -9.07
N LEU A 518 -16.89 12.72 -9.92
CA LEU A 518 -15.70 13.55 -10.07
C LEU A 518 -15.69 14.17 -11.46
N GLU A 519 -15.68 15.51 -11.53
CA GLU A 519 -15.52 16.24 -12.79
C GLU A 519 -14.09 16.07 -13.31
N VAL A 520 -13.96 15.46 -14.49
CA VAL A 520 -12.69 15.33 -15.18
C VAL A 520 -12.54 16.47 -16.19
N PRO A 521 -11.46 17.27 -16.14
CA PRO A 521 -11.22 18.33 -17.12
C PRO A 521 -11.19 17.78 -18.55
N SER A 522 -11.83 18.49 -19.49
CA SER A 522 -11.90 18.09 -20.91
C SER A 522 -10.51 17.96 -21.58
N ASP A 523 -9.49 18.59 -21.00
CA ASP A 523 -8.11 18.58 -21.50
C ASP A 523 -7.36 17.27 -21.21
N LYS A 524 -7.95 16.33 -20.46
CA LYS A 524 -7.30 15.06 -20.06
C LYS A 524 -8.14 13.83 -20.44
N PRO A 525 -8.19 13.43 -21.74
CA PRO A 525 -9.04 12.34 -22.21
C PRO A 525 -8.70 10.96 -21.62
N LEU A 526 -7.43 10.72 -21.26
CA LEU A 526 -6.99 9.47 -20.61
C LEU A 526 -7.62 9.29 -19.22
N MET A 527 -7.77 10.37 -18.44
CA MET A 527 -8.42 10.31 -17.13
C MET A 527 -9.91 9.95 -17.25
N LEU A 528 -10.56 10.42 -18.31
CA LEU A 528 -11.95 10.10 -18.61
C LEU A 528 -12.12 8.62 -18.99
N GLU A 529 -11.18 8.06 -19.76
CA GLU A 529 -11.18 6.62 -20.11
C GLU A 529 -11.09 5.74 -18.85
N GLU A 530 -10.17 6.08 -17.94
CA GLU A 530 -10.01 5.38 -16.66
C GLU A 530 -11.26 5.51 -15.78
N GLN A 531 -11.85 6.71 -15.70
CA GLN A 531 -13.12 6.92 -14.98
C GLN A 531 -14.24 6.02 -15.54
N VAL A 532 -14.41 5.98 -16.87
CA VAL A 532 -15.42 5.15 -17.52
C VAL A 532 -15.21 3.68 -17.20
N GLU A 533 -13.97 3.21 -17.20
CA GLU A 533 -13.64 1.83 -16.83
C GLU A 533 -14.03 1.53 -15.37
N MET A 534 -13.65 2.41 -14.43
CA MET A 534 -13.97 2.23 -13.00
C MET A 534 -15.49 2.25 -12.78
N CYS A 535 -16.22 3.15 -13.44
CA CYS A 535 -17.67 3.23 -13.41
C CYS A 535 -18.32 1.93 -13.90
N LYS A 536 -17.85 1.37 -15.02
CA LYS A 536 -18.34 0.08 -15.56
C LYS A 536 -18.11 -1.06 -14.58
N ARG A 537 -16.95 -1.12 -13.93
CA ARG A 537 -16.64 -2.14 -12.91
C ARG A 537 -17.61 -2.05 -11.71
N VAL A 538 -17.88 -0.85 -11.19
CA VAL A 538 -18.85 -0.64 -10.10
C VAL A 538 -20.27 -1.01 -10.54
N LEU A 539 -20.72 -0.57 -11.73
CA LEU A 539 -22.05 -0.93 -12.25
C LEU A 539 -22.22 -2.44 -12.42
N ASN A 540 -21.17 -3.17 -12.79
CA ASN A 540 -21.24 -4.63 -12.88
C ASN A 540 -21.46 -5.30 -11.52
N ILE A 541 -20.86 -4.77 -10.45
CA ILE A 541 -21.12 -5.25 -9.08
C ILE A 541 -22.56 -4.94 -8.69
N TYR A 542 -23.08 -3.73 -8.99
CA TYR A 542 -24.49 -3.40 -8.75
C TYR A 542 -25.44 -4.35 -9.49
N ARG A 543 -25.17 -4.67 -10.76
CA ARG A 543 -25.96 -5.64 -11.52
C ARG A 543 -25.90 -7.04 -10.91
N TYR A 544 -24.73 -7.47 -10.42
CA TYR A 544 -24.60 -8.74 -9.73
C TYR A 544 -25.46 -8.76 -8.45
N MET A 545 -25.39 -7.70 -7.63
CA MET A 545 -26.22 -7.56 -6.43
C MET A 545 -27.71 -7.73 -6.74
N VAL A 546 -28.19 -7.02 -7.77
CA VAL A 546 -29.61 -7.05 -8.20
C VAL A 546 -30.05 -8.43 -8.71
N MET A 547 -29.15 -9.17 -9.35
CA MET A 547 -29.50 -10.41 -10.05
C MET A 547 -29.24 -11.68 -9.24
N LYS A 548 -28.30 -11.65 -8.30
CA LYS A 548 -27.77 -12.85 -7.62
C LYS A 548 -27.85 -12.79 -6.10
N ILE A 549 -28.04 -11.62 -5.51
CA ILE A 549 -28.07 -11.45 -4.05
C ILE A 549 -29.48 -11.12 -3.59
N ASP A 550 -29.94 -11.83 -2.55
CA ASP A 550 -31.18 -11.51 -1.87
C ASP A 550 -30.96 -10.34 -0.90
N MET A 551 -31.29 -9.13 -1.35
CA MET A 551 -31.14 -7.89 -0.59
C MET A 551 -32.39 -7.57 0.23
N ASP A 552 -32.19 -6.97 1.41
CA ASP A 552 -33.25 -6.46 2.25
C ASP A 552 -33.75 -5.09 1.76
N LYS A 553 -34.87 -4.63 2.33
CA LYS A 553 -35.52 -3.37 1.91
C LYS A 553 -34.57 -2.16 1.95
N GLN A 554 -33.75 -2.04 3.00
CA GLN A 554 -32.86 -0.90 3.14
C GLN A 554 -31.74 -0.90 2.10
N ALA A 555 -31.19 -2.08 1.75
CA ALA A 555 -30.20 -2.19 0.68
C ALA A 555 -30.79 -1.88 -0.71
N TRP A 556 -32.03 -2.31 -0.99
CA TRP A 556 -32.72 -1.94 -2.22
C TRP A 556 -32.96 -0.43 -2.32
N GLU A 557 -33.52 0.19 -1.28
CA GLU A 557 -33.78 1.63 -1.27
C GLU A 557 -32.50 2.44 -1.46
N GLN A 558 -31.41 2.09 -0.76
CA GLN A 558 -30.11 2.76 -0.91
C GLN A 558 -29.56 2.66 -2.34
N LEU A 559 -29.66 1.47 -2.97
CA LEU A 559 -29.21 1.27 -4.34
C LEU A 559 -30.02 2.10 -5.34
N LEU A 560 -31.34 2.15 -5.17
CA LEU A 560 -32.21 2.96 -6.02
C LEU A 560 -31.90 4.45 -5.89
N GLU A 561 -31.74 4.95 -4.65
CA GLU A 561 -31.42 6.37 -4.40
C GLU A 561 -30.09 6.77 -5.01
N VAL A 562 -29.05 5.95 -4.83
CA VAL A 562 -27.72 6.21 -5.40
C VAL A 562 -27.74 6.15 -6.93
N LEU A 563 -28.43 5.18 -7.53
CA LEU A 563 -28.56 5.10 -8.99
C LEU A 563 -29.31 6.30 -9.58
N LEU A 564 -30.40 6.73 -8.93
CA LEU A 564 -31.14 7.93 -9.33
C LEU A 564 -30.24 9.16 -9.26
N GLN A 565 -29.51 9.33 -8.16
CA GLN A 565 -28.67 10.49 -7.96
C GLN A 565 -27.51 10.54 -8.94
N ILE A 566 -26.77 9.44 -9.11
CA ILE A 566 -25.68 9.38 -10.09
C ILE A 566 -26.20 9.69 -11.50
N THR A 567 -27.34 9.11 -11.87
CA THR A 567 -27.94 9.36 -13.18
C THR A 567 -28.33 10.84 -13.35
N SER A 568 -28.90 11.47 -12.32
CA SER A 568 -29.29 12.89 -12.35
C SER A 568 -28.10 13.86 -12.45
N LEU A 569 -26.97 13.51 -11.84
CA LEU A 569 -25.79 14.37 -11.82
C LEU A 569 -24.89 14.16 -13.05
N VAL A 570 -24.85 12.93 -13.59
CA VAL A 570 -23.99 12.58 -14.73
C VAL A 570 -24.69 12.80 -16.08
N LEU A 571 -26.00 12.57 -16.17
CA LEU A 571 -26.78 12.79 -17.39
C LEU A 571 -27.56 14.10 -17.27
N THR A 572 -27.18 15.09 -18.09
CA THR A 572 -27.89 16.36 -18.16
C THR A 572 -29.05 16.30 -19.16
N PRO A 573 -30.10 17.15 -19.00
CA PRO A 573 -31.23 17.22 -19.95
C PRO A 573 -30.80 17.65 -21.37
N SER A 574 -29.69 18.39 -21.47
CA SER A 574 -29.07 18.80 -22.73
C SER A 574 -28.05 17.75 -23.20
N VAL A 575 -28.39 17.00 -24.24
CA VAL A 575 -27.48 15.99 -24.80
C VAL A 575 -26.22 16.66 -25.36
N PRO A 576 -25.01 16.23 -24.94
CA PRO A 576 -23.76 16.76 -25.47
C PRO A 576 -23.64 16.53 -26.98
N ILE A 577 -23.08 17.52 -27.70
CA ILE A 577 -22.86 17.43 -29.16
C ILE A 577 -21.90 16.27 -29.50
N ARG A 578 -20.86 16.09 -28.69
CA ARG A 578 -19.91 14.98 -28.78
C ARG A 578 -20.05 14.08 -27.57
N LYS A 579 -20.89 13.04 -27.69
CA LYS A 579 -21.15 12.07 -26.61
C LYS A 579 -19.86 11.41 -26.09
N ASP A 580 -18.92 11.11 -26.99
CA ASP A 580 -17.64 10.47 -26.66
C ASP A 580 -16.70 11.34 -25.82
N ASP A 581 -16.95 12.64 -25.66
CA ASP A 581 -16.09 13.51 -24.85
C ASP A 581 -16.59 13.64 -23.41
N THR A 582 -17.72 13.01 -23.08
CA THR A 582 -18.38 13.13 -21.78
C THR A 582 -18.57 11.78 -21.11
N LEU A 583 -18.50 11.76 -19.78
CA LEU A 583 -18.78 10.57 -18.97
C LEU A 583 -20.21 10.06 -19.25
N GLY A 584 -21.17 10.98 -19.25
CA GLY A 584 -22.58 10.69 -19.50
C GLY A 584 -22.83 10.07 -20.87
N GLY A 585 -22.24 10.61 -21.93
CA GLY A 585 -22.38 10.05 -23.28
C GLY A 585 -21.85 8.62 -23.41
N ARG A 586 -20.68 8.32 -22.83
CA ARG A 586 -20.07 6.97 -22.88
C ARG A 586 -20.77 5.94 -22.00
N LEU A 587 -21.44 6.37 -20.93
CA LEU A 587 -22.09 5.48 -19.96
C LEU A 587 -23.63 5.44 -20.06
N ALA A 588 -24.26 6.33 -20.84
CA ALA A 588 -25.71 6.43 -20.95
C ALA A 588 -26.42 5.08 -21.17
N PRO A 589 -26.02 4.21 -22.13
CA PRO A 589 -26.65 2.90 -22.29
C PRO A 589 -26.54 2.03 -21.03
N ALA A 590 -25.37 2.03 -20.39
CA ALA A 590 -25.10 1.24 -19.20
C ALA A 590 -25.88 1.74 -17.98
N PHE A 591 -26.06 3.06 -17.83
CA PHE A 591 -26.87 3.65 -16.77
C PHE A 591 -28.34 3.31 -16.95
N PHE A 592 -28.93 3.59 -18.13
CA PHE A 592 -30.36 3.34 -18.36
C PHE A 592 -30.71 1.86 -18.20
N GLN A 593 -29.89 0.97 -18.76
CA GLN A 593 -30.09 -0.47 -18.58
C GLN A 593 -30.05 -0.87 -17.10
N THR A 594 -29.04 -0.42 -16.35
CA THR A 594 -28.91 -0.76 -14.92
C THR A 594 -30.06 -0.19 -14.12
N LEU A 595 -30.39 1.09 -14.31
CA LEU A 595 -31.43 1.79 -13.57
C LEU A 595 -32.80 1.12 -13.78
N ILE A 596 -33.20 0.91 -15.04
CA ILE A 596 -34.52 0.34 -15.37
C ILE A 596 -34.64 -1.11 -14.89
N VAL A 597 -33.62 -1.94 -15.14
CA VAL A 597 -33.65 -3.35 -14.70
C VAL A 597 -33.67 -3.44 -13.17
N THR A 598 -32.86 -2.63 -12.49
CA THR A 598 -32.84 -2.56 -11.03
C THR A 598 -34.20 -2.13 -10.48
N TRP A 599 -34.85 -1.15 -11.11
CA TRP A 599 -36.17 -0.68 -10.71
C TRP A 599 -37.23 -1.78 -10.80
N ILE A 600 -37.26 -2.52 -11.92
CA ILE A 600 -38.20 -3.63 -12.11
C ILE A 600 -37.95 -4.72 -11.09
N LYS A 601 -36.70 -5.11 -10.89
CA LYS A 601 -36.32 -6.15 -9.91
C LYS A 601 -36.66 -5.75 -8.48
N ALA A 602 -36.44 -4.50 -8.11
CA ALA A 602 -36.81 -3.99 -6.79
C ALA A 602 -38.33 -4.13 -6.55
N ASN A 603 -39.17 -3.73 -7.51
CA ASN A 603 -40.63 -3.84 -7.40
C ASN A 603 -41.14 -5.29 -7.30
N LEU A 604 -40.39 -6.27 -7.80
CA LEU A 604 -40.74 -7.68 -7.67
C LEU A 604 -40.38 -8.27 -6.30
N ASN A 605 -39.40 -7.68 -5.62
CA ASN A 605 -38.85 -8.22 -4.37
C ASN A 605 -39.30 -7.44 -3.13
N VAL A 606 -39.52 -6.13 -3.25
CA VAL A 606 -39.79 -5.21 -2.13
C VAL A 606 -40.79 -4.14 -2.54
N PHE A 607 -41.59 -3.66 -1.58
CA PHE A 607 -42.42 -2.47 -1.76
C PHE A 607 -41.54 -1.21 -1.89
N VAL A 608 -41.49 -0.65 -3.09
CA VAL A 608 -40.83 0.64 -3.38
C VAL A 608 -41.79 1.77 -3.02
N SER A 609 -41.31 2.77 -2.28
CA SER A 609 -42.14 3.90 -1.85
C SER A 609 -42.59 4.77 -3.03
N ASN A 610 -43.78 5.38 -2.91
CA ASN A 610 -44.30 6.30 -3.93
C ASN A 610 -43.37 7.49 -4.17
N SER A 611 -42.69 7.99 -3.13
CA SER A 611 -41.72 9.08 -3.26
C SER A 611 -40.51 8.70 -4.13
N LEU A 612 -40.04 7.45 -4.05
CA LEU A 612 -38.97 6.98 -4.92
C LEU A 612 -39.45 6.85 -6.36
N TRP A 613 -40.68 6.39 -6.57
CA TRP A 613 -41.30 6.34 -7.89
C TRP A 613 -41.44 7.72 -8.53
N GLU A 614 -41.90 8.72 -7.77
CA GLU A 614 -42.01 10.10 -8.26
C GLU A 614 -40.64 10.64 -8.71
N LYS A 615 -39.58 10.44 -7.91
CA LYS A 615 -38.21 10.81 -8.28
C LYS A 615 -37.73 10.10 -9.55
N PHE A 616 -38.01 8.81 -9.69
CA PHE A 616 -37.67 8.05 -10.89
C PHE A 616 -38.42 8.56 -12.13
N HIS A 617 -39.72 8.81 -11.99
CA HIS A 617 -40.55 9.31 -13.06
C HIS A 617 -40.11 10.71 -13.51
N GLU A 618 -39.84 11.61 -12.57
CA GLU A 618 -39.32 12.96 -12.84
C GLU A 618 -37.97 12.89 -13.59
N LEU A 619 -37.04 12.06 -13.10
CA LEU A 619 -35.73 11.88 -13.72
C LEU A 619 -35.85 11.36 -15.17
N VAL A 620 -36.56 10.26 -15.38
CA VAL A 620 -36.73 9.64 -16.71
C VAL A 620 -37.45 10.60 -17.66
N SER A 621 -38.45 11.33 -17.16
CA SER A 621 -39.18 12.34 -17.96
C SER A 621 -38.29 13.51 -18.38
N SER A 622 -37.34 13.93 -17.53
CA SER A 622 -36.39 15.00 -17.88
C SER A 622 -35.34 14.59 -18.91
N LEU A 623 -35.10 13.28 -19.06
CA LEU A 623 -34.03 12.72 -19.90
C LEU A 623 -34.51 12.16 -21.25
N THR A 624 -35.75 12.45 -21.68
CA THR A 624 -36.34 11.92 -22.92
C THR A 624 -35.60 12.32 -24.20
N ASN A 625 -34.74 13.33 -24.15
CA ASN A 625 -33.88 13.73 -25.27
C ASN A 625 -32.78 12.69 -25.58
N TRP A 626 -32.49 11.79 -24.65
CA TRP A 626 -31.52 10.72 -24.83
C TRP A 626 -32.14 9.55 -25.61
N GLU A 627 -31.69 9.30 -26.84
CA GLU A 627 -32.17 8.18 -27.67
C GLU A 627 -31.93 6.83 -26.99
N GLU A 628 -30.83 6.71 -26.23
CA GLU A 628 -30.49 5.52 -25.46
C GLU A 628 -31.57 5.16 -24.43
N LEU A 629 -32.17 6.16 -23.77
CA LEU A 629 -33.27 5.95 -22.83
C LEU A 629 -34.49 5.37 -23.55
N ILE A 630 -34.87 5.97 -24.68
CA ILE A 630 -36.03 5.52 -25.46
C ILE A 630 -35.85 4.10 -25.97
N LYS A 631 -34.64 3.75 -26.43
CA LYS A 631 -34.29 2.40 -26.86
C LYS A 631 -34.41 1.39 -25.72
N GLU A 632 -33.85 1.70 -24.55
CA GLU A 632 -33.90 0.79 -23.39
C GLU A 632 -35.31 0.68 -22.81
N TRP A 633 -36.07 1.78 -22.74
CA TRP A 633 -37.47 1.76 -22.33
C TRP A 633 -38.33 0.91 -23.26
N SER A 634 -38.18 1.09 -24.58
CA SER A 634 -38.89 0.30 -25.59
C SER A 634 -38.61 -1.21 -25.44
N LYS A 635 -37.34 -1.62 -25.33
CA LYS A 635 -36.95 -3.02 -25.08
C LYS A 635 -37.57 -3.58 -23.80
N THR A 636 -37.60 -2.76 -22.76
CA THR A 636 -38.16 -3.13 -21.46
C THR A 636 -39.67 -3.35 -21.55
N ILE A 637 -40.39 -2.44 -22.19
CA ILE A 637 -41.84 -2.57 -22.41
C ILE A 637 -42.16 -3.78 -23.29
N ASP A 638 -41.40 -4.06 -24.34
CA ASP A 638 -41.58 -5.28 -25.15
C ASP A 638 -41.42 -6.55 -24.30
N THR A 639 -40.37 -6.58 -23.47
CA THR A 639 -40.11 -7.71 -22.56
C THR A 639 -41.24 -7.89 -21.55
N LEU A 640 -41.68 -6.82 -20.90
CA LEU A 640 -42.78 -6.86 -19.92
C LEU A 640 -44.09 -7.26 -20.59
N THR A 641 -44.41 -6.69 -21.76
CA THR A 641 -45.63 -7.01 -22.52
C THR A 641 -45.67 -8.49 -22.86
N ARG A 642 -44.54 -9.08 -23.25
CA ARG A 642 -44.41 -10.51 -23.54
C ARG A 642 -44.55 -11.40 -22.31
N VAL A 643 -43.95 -10.99 -21.20
CA VAL A 643 -44.09 -11.73 -19.93
C VAL A 643 -45.57 -11.69 -19.51
N MET A 644 -46.19 -10.51 -19.50
CA MET A 644 -47.60 -10.34 -19.17
C MET A 644 -48.52 -11.11 -20.12
N SER A 645 -48.26 -11.11 -21.44
CA SER A 645 -49.09 -11.85 -22.40
C SER A 645 -49.06 -13.35 -22.14
N ARG A 646 -47.90 -13.87 -21.73
CA ARG A 646 -47.74 -15.28 -21.39
C ARG A 646 -48.40 -15.61 -20.04
N TYR A 647 -48.27 -14.76 -19.03
CA TYR A 647 -48.85 -15.03 -17.71
C TYR A 647 -50.37 -14.83 -17.67
N VAL A 648 -50.90 -13.79 -18.30
CA VAL A 648 -52.33 -13.44 -18.24
C VAL A 648 -53.13 -14.21 -19.29
N TYR A 649 -52.61 -14.32 -20.52
CA TYR A 649 -53.34 -14.88 -21.65
C TYR A 649 -52.80 -16.23 -22.14
N ASN A 650 -51.68 -16.71 -21.59
CA ASN A 650 -50.97 -17.90 -22.09
C ASN A 650 -50.60 -17.82 -23.58
N ILE A 651 -50.38 -16.59 -24.09
CA ILE A 651 -50.00 -16.32 -25.49
C ILE A 651 -48.51 -16.01 -25.56
N ASN A 652 -47.79 -16.74 -26.42
CA ASN A 652 -46.42 -16.43 -26.77
C ASN A 652 -46.38 -15.50 -28.00
N LEU A 653 -45.98 -14.24 -27.82
CA LEU A 653 -45.92 -13.24 -28.89
C LEU A 653 -44.86 -13.52 -29.97
N HIS A 654 -43.92 -14.44 -29.71
CA HIS A 654 -42.95 -14.92 -30.71
C HIS A 654 -43.40 -16.18 -31.46
N ASP A 655 -44.57 -16.70 -31.12
CA ASP A 655 -45.14 -17.90 -31.73
C ASP A 655 -46.65 -17.71 -31.86
N LEU A 656 -47.01 -16.63 -32.56
CA LEU A 656 -48.40 -16.26 -32.74
C LEU A 656 -49.09 -17.30 -33.65
N PRO A 657 -50.29 -17.79 -33.29
CA PRO A 657 -51.01 -18.78 -34.09
C PRO A 657 -51.23 -18.38 -35.56
N LEU A 658 -51.36 -17.07 -35.81
CA LEU A 658 -51.53 -16.48 -37.13
C LEU A 658 -50.25 -16.50 -37.97
N GLU A 659 -49.06 -16.35 -37.36
CA GLU A 659 -47.78 -16.49 -38.06
C GLU A 659 -47.57 -17.92 -38.56
N ARG A 660 -47.95 -18.92 -37.77
CA ARG A 660 -47.96 -20.33 -38.23
C ARG A 660 -48.87 -20.55 -39.43
N GLN A 661 -50.01 -19.85 -39.51
CA GLN A 661 -50.92 -19.94 -40.66
C GLN A 661 -50.35 -19.20 -41.88
N LEU A 662 -49.74 -18.03 -41.70
CA LEU A 662 -49.08 -17.28 -42.76
C LEU A 662 -47.85 -18.02 -43.31
N ASP A 663 -47.06 -18.67 -42.47
CA ASP A 663 -45.91 -19.48 -42.90
C ASP A 663 -46.34 -20.79 -43.58
N LYS A 664 -47.44 -21.43 -43.12
CA LYS A 664 -48.06 -22.53 -43.85
C LYS A 664 -48.58 -22.10 -45.22
N ASN A 665 -49.17 -20.91 -45.33
CA ASN A 665 -49.63 -20.36 -46.60
C ASN A 665 -48.44 -19.97 -47.51
N LYS A 666 -47.39 -19.32 -46.99
CA LYS A 666 -46.15 -19.04 -47.75
C LYS A 666 -45.46 -20.31 -48.24
N ARG A 667 -45.44 -21.38 -47.43
CA ARG A 667 -44.95 -22.70 -47.87
C ARG A 667 -45.83 -23.33 -48.95
N ARG A 668 -47.16 -23.17 -48.89
CA ARG A 668 -48.08 -23.59 -49.96
C ARG A 668 -47.89 -22.80 -51.26
N PHE A 669 -47.57 -21.50 -51.17
CA PHE A 669 -47.25 -20.66 -52.33
C PHE A 669 -45.86 -20.92 -52.93
N ARG A 670 -44.91 -21.49 -52.17
CA ARG A 670 -43.60 -21.91 -52.69
C ARG A 670 -43.59 -23.29 -53.36
N VAL A 671 -44.67 -24.06 -53.24
CA VAL A 671 -44.80 -25.43 -53.79
C VAL A 671 -45.78 -25.46 -54.99
N ARG A 672 -46.23 -24.30 -55.47
CA ARG A 672 -47.01 -24.18 -56.71
C ARG A 672 -46.19 -23.58 -57.83
#